data_AF-A0A5J4V327-F1
#
_entry.id   AF-A0A5J4V327-F1
#
_cell.length_a   1.000
_cell.length_b   1.000
_cell.length_c   1.000
_cell.angle_alpha   90.00
_cell.angle_beta   90.00
_cell.angle_gamma   90.00
#
_symmetry.space_group_name_H-M   'P 1'
#
loop_
_entity.id
_entity.type
_entity.pdbx_description
1 polymer ?
#
loop_
_entity_poly.entity_id
_entity_poly.type
_entity_poly.pdbx_seq_one_letter_code
_entity_poly.pdbx_strand_id
1 'polypeptide(L)'
;DSSNNIDAQLHIESCIFAQIGNAPLPELKHNLIQINGGYAQIKDTQISNYLFSVGKSVINIESLTDSQESSLILSGTIISEIIQSGNIGGSALRATIKSGSSVYIQDYSVFEECISESGSGGAIQIQQNGGILDIKETIMKKCKALNGGGIYASILTMEQFLINEEVYFEECEAFSTSIQQGRGGAIYINVGQDAPYEFTVGVNLHFNLNKASQYGRDLFILCKNIIVMKPDRRILYDMLNETYDKDNAIFGTEYAQESELGRPQMIDFDILQLMLPYYNDIVYISQDQSISENTLKCGRIYLPCVTLSYAEGKVLTPEWTYETVPLDNTGAQQINYTYIIFQGIEVTSPFETDADNVVIREDSEIKSIVKIIGSSSHNDFGRNIVLQIEDFEDIYMIDTSLIDLQYEHDVIQLDNILSIKKCSFTNIESAFSSSSLQLPPNDPPLQQNYPFESLWLREKEFGVEGSGLIVAYGRTLPSIKAGGIQFIGCDAIHPPPSQDISHLFSQINYKFNNNHFTIKLSFGRFSSQTVQLEEQILVLKGQGESESLLIQENISQTLIILQNSHLNTQYLSAQLWGAESALIRSQGNGMSIIDGLRVIGVKQERIIMHNCVFEVISGKLSLIDIQIKDINITENYNEINSLKERKNMMKGLIEMKGNAKELYIEKFFITNINIENINQEQRISSIVMNVGHLKLSDSTFLGEAYTSSGSAIRAYPTGPSTIDVEGVIFKGQENGQGTNGGAVYVDMRVFDVQMSFRRCIFIGNKADYGSNIFIRYSSPFQRINRNSFIGCTTIVDNSYESDISVCYSIGDNDDEIFIDERNLIHSSWNRQKSEGVVRFVSNSDVNHTIESSMKCGSVYQPCNTYQMLIEYIQLESESIDGSTGRVETLIFGEGKISSPFIDLSLARSDIINIVGCGDQLTEIYPQQS
;
A
#
# COMPACT_ATOMS: atom_id res chain seq x y z
N ASP A 1 -12.30 16.59 -35.17
CA ASP A 1 -11.37 16.91 -34.08
C ASP A 1 -12.00 17.91 -33.12
N SER A 2 -12.71 17.37 -32.13
CA SER A 2 -13.32 18.10 -31.01
C SER A 2 -13.61 17.07 -29.90
N SER A 3 -12.58 16.32 -29.54
CA SER A 3 -12.64 15.20 -28.61
C SER A 3 -12.52 15.68 -27.16
N ASN A 4 -13.50 15.29 -26.35
CA ASN A 4 -13.45 15.16 -24.90
C ASN A 4 -12.91 16.38 -24.13
N ASN A 5 -13.64 17.50 -24.22
CA ASN A 5 -13.46 18.63 -23.32
C ASN A 5 -14.36 18.43 -22.07
N ILE A 6 -13.76 18.11 -20.92
CA ILE A 6 -14.47 17.93 -19.64
C ILE A 6 -14.73 19.31 -19.00
N ASP A 7 -15.51 20.15 -19.70
CA ASP A 7 -15.73 21.58 -19.37
C ASP A 7 -16.61 21.82 -18.13
N ALA A 8 -17.35 20.79 -17.67
CA ALA A 8 -18.21 20.89 -16.51
C ALA A 8 -17.48 20.37 -15.26
N GLN A 9 -17.33 21.23 -14.25
CA GLN A 9 -16.77 20.88 -12.94
C GLN A 9 -17.71 21.28 -11.81
N LEU A 10 -17.94 20.38 -10.86
CA LEU A 10 -18.71 20.59 -9.63
C LEU A 10 -17.82 20.30 -8.41
N HIS A 11 -17.68 21.26 -7.51
CA HIS A 11 -16.97 21.10 -6.24
C HIS A 11 -17.90 21.45 -5.08
N ILE A 12 -18.02 20.55 -4.11
CA ILE A 12 -18.82 20.69 -2.89
C ILE A 12 -17.91 20.30 -1.74
N GLU A 13 -17.62 21.22 -0.82
CA GLU A 13 -16.65 21.01 0.27
C GLU A 13 -17.20 21.59 1.58
N SER A 14 -17.09 20.85 2.70
CA SER A 14 -17.55 21.30 4.02
C SER A 14 -19.02 21.75 4.08
N CYS A 15 -19.89 21.13 3.26
CA CYS A 15 -21.30 21.51 3.14
C CYS A 15 -22.22 20.68 4.05
N ILE A 16 -23.42 21.21 4.34
CA ILE A 16 -24.50 20.46 5.00
C ILE A 16 -25.79 20.62 4.19
N PHE A 17 -26.37 19.51 3.76
CA PHE A 17 -27.66 19.42 3.08
C PHE A 17 -28.62 18.60 3.95
N ALA A 18 -29.74 19.17 4.37
CA ALA A 18 -30.74 18.43 5.15
C ALA A 18 -32.18 18.84 4.79
N GLN A 19 -33.10 17.88 4.74
CA GLN A 19 -34.53 18.19 4.57
C GLN A 19 -35.17 18.53 5.93
N ILE A 20 -35.54 19.80 6.12
CA ILE A 20 -36.19 20.25 7.35
C ILE A 20 -37.71 20.09 7.22
N GLY A 21 -38.32 19.19 8.01
CA GLY A 21 -39.76 18.99 8.05
C GLY A 21 -40.22 18.06 9.18
N ASN A 22 -41.53 18.07 9.45
CA ASN A 22 -42.15 17.07 10.33
C ASN A 22 -42.39 15.77 9.55
N ALA A 23 -42.19 14.62 10.18
CA ALA A 23 -42.45 13.33 9.55
C ALA A 23 -43.96 13.11 9.24
N PRO A 24 -44.33 12.47 8.12
CA PRO A 24 -43.44 12.00 7.05
C PRO A 24 -42.90 13.16 6.20
N LEU A 25 -41.63 13.08 5.81
CA LEU A 25 -40.98 14.06 4.95
C LEU A 25 -41.65 14.14 3.56
N PRO A 26 -41.68 15.31 2.91
CA PRO A 26 -42.27 15.43 1.58
C PRO A 26 -41.32 14.86 0.50
N GLU A 27 -41.79 13.83 -0.20
CA GLU A 27 -41.08 13.09 -1.26
C GLU A 27 -40.51 14.00 -2.39
N LEU A 28 -39.19 13.94 -2.61
CA LEU A 28 -38.51 14.62 -3.72
C LEU A 28 -38.66 13.82 -5.03
N LYS A 29 -39.00 14.54 -6.10
CA LYS A 29 -39.27 13.97 -7.44
C LYS A 29 -38.15 14.23 -8.46
N HIS A 30 -37.03 14.72 -7.96
CA HIS A 30 -35.76 14.93 -8.65
C HIS A 30 -34.64 14.40 -7.76
N ASN A 31 -33.45 14.16 -8.34
CA ASN A 31 -32.25 13.86 -7.56
C ASN A 31 -31.78 15.13 -6.83
N LEU A 32 -30.99 15.00 -5.76
CA LEU A 32 -30.36 16.19 -5.16
C LEU A 32 -29.21 16.71 -6.04
N ILE A 33 -28.40 15.78 -6.57
CA ILE A 33 -27.28 16.00 -7.48
C ILE A 33 -27.46 15.07 -8.69
N GLN A 34 -27.25 15.62 -9.88
CA GLN A 34 -27.43 14.94 -11.16
C GLN A 34 -26.22 15.21 -12.05
N ILE A 35 -25.50 14.16 -12.43
CA ILE A 35 -24.26 14.20 -13.23
C ILE A 35 -24.54 13.49 -14.55
N ASN A 36 -24.16 14.12 -15.67
CA ASN A 36 -24.42 13.60 -17.04
C ASN A 36 -23.18 13.68 -17.94
N GLY A 37 -22.01 13.84 -17.31
CA GLY A 37 -20.74 14.24 -17.91
C GLY A 37 -20.07 15.31 -17.06
N GLY A 38 -18.74 15.39 -17.11
CA GLY A 38 -17.95 16.32 -16.31
C GLY A 38 -17.24 15.68 -15.12
N TYR A 39 -16.54 16.50 -14.33
CA TYR A 39 -15.92 16.11 -13.06
C TYR A 39 -16.74 16.64 -11.89
N ALA A 40 -16.97 15.80 -10.87
CA ALA A 40 -17.65 16.16 -9.64
C ALA A 40 -16.85 15.68 -8.43
N GLN A 41 -16.73 16.54 -7.43
CA GLN A 41 -16.05 16.25 -6.18
C GLN A 41 -16.92 16.71 -5.01
N ILE A 42 -17.13 15.82 -4.05
CA ILE A 42 -17.88 16.08 -2.82
C ILE A 42 -17.00 15.66 -1.66
N LYS A 43 -16.65 16.64 -0.81
CA LYS A 43 -15.65 16.52 0.24
C LYS A 43 -16.18 17.02 1.58
N ASP A 44 -15.85 16.33 2.67
CA ASP A 44 -16.15 16.74 4.06
C ASP A 44 -17.61 17.19 4.28
N THR A 45 -18.55 16.57 3.55
CA THR A 45 -19.92 17.08 3.37
C THR A 45 -20.93 16.14 4.02
N GLN A 46 -21.92 16.71 4.72
CA GLN A 46 -23.03 15.96 5.29
C GLN A 46 -24.29 16.13 4.42
N ILE A 47 -24.97 15.02 4.09
CA ILE A 47 -26.26 15.01 3.40
C ILE A 47 -27.22 14.10 4.15
N SER A 48 -28.33 14.62 4.70
CA SER A 48 -29.18 13.80 5.55
C SER A 48 -30.69 14.07 5.52
N ASN A 49 -31.44 13.08 5.99
CA ASN A 49 -32.89 13.14 6.23
C ASN A 49 -33.68 13.43 4.94
N TYR A 50 -33.55 12.63 3.88
CA TYR A 50 -34.26 12.84 2.60
C TYR A 50 -35.15 11.64 2.21
N LEU A 51 -36.37 11.93 1.75
CA LEU A 51 -37.25 10.95 1.10
C LEU A 51 -37.31 11.20 -0.42
N PHE A 52 -36.90 10.21 -1.22
CA PHE A 52 -36.89 10.27 -2.69
C PHE A 52 -37.96 9.36 -3.31
N SER A 53 -38.57 9.83 -4.40
CA SER A 53 -39.50 9.04 -5.21
C SER A 53 -38.79 7.95 -6.03
N VAL A 54 -39.55 6.99 -6.56
CA VAL A 54 -39.09 5.95 -7.50
C VAL A 54 -38.07 6.47 -8.52
N GLY A 55 -36.87 5.88 -8.51
CA GLY A 55 -35.79 6.25 -9.43
C GLY A 55 -35.18 7.63 -9.18
N LYS A 56 -35.21 8.12 -7.93
CA LYS A 56 -34.48 9.30 -7.47
C LYS A 56 -33.59 8.99 -6.28
N SER A 57 -32.52 9.75 -6.14
CA SER A 57 -31.42 9.51 -5.19
C SER A 57 -30.72 10.82 -4.80
N VAL A 58 -29.85 10.78 -3.79
CA VAL A 58 -28.98 11.94 -3.48
C VAL A 58 -28.11 12.26 -4.69
N ILE A 59 -27.42 11.28 -5.26
CA ILE A 59 -26.57 11.42 -6.44
C ILE A 59 -27.04 10.44 -7.52
N ASN A 60 -27.16 10.92 -8.76
CA ASN A 60 -27.40 10.09 -9.94
C ASN A 60 -26.39 10.43 -11.05
N ILE A 61 -25.59 9.46 -11.49
CA ILE A 61 -24.67 9.58 -12.64
C ILE A 61 -25.28 8.85 -13.85
N GLU A 62 -25.56 9.59 -14.92
CA GLU A 62 -26.30 9.09 -16.08
C GLU A 62 -25.95 9.86 -17.36
N SER A 63 -24.91 9.44 -18.09
CA SER A 63 -24.49 10.08 -19.34
C SER A 63 -25.58 10.05 -20.42
N LEU A 64 -25.92 11.21 -21.00
CA LEU A 64 -26.99 11.34 -22.00
C LEU A 64 -26.58 10.83 -23.40
N THR A 65 -25.28 10.69 -23.66
CA THR A 65 -24.72 10.05 -24.85
C THR A 65 -23.68 8.99 -24.47
N ASP A 66 -23.19 8.26 -25.46
CA ASP A 66 -22.07 7.31 -25.31
C ASP A 66 -20.69 7.97 -25.43
N SER A 67 -20.65 9.31 -25.54
CA SER A 67 -19.44 10.13 -25.65
C SER A 67 -19.30 11.12 -24.48
N GLN A 68 -19.95 10.83 -23.36
CA GLN A 68 -20.00 11.71 -22.18
C GLN A 68 -19.40 10.99 -20.97
N GLU A 69 -18.12 11.28 -20.74
CA GLU A 69 -17.34 10.78 -19.60
C GLU A 69 -17.72 11.56 -18.33
N SER A 70 -17.97 10.82 -17.24
CA SER A 70 -18.31 11.38 -15.93
C SER A 70 -17.30 10.90 -14.89
N SER A 71 -16.76 11.79 -14.07
CA SER A 71 -15.92 11.45 -12.92
C SER A 71 -16.58 11.95 -11.64
N LEU A 72 -16.68 11.11 -10.61
CA LEU A 72 -17.10 11.47 -9.25
C LEU A 72 -16.04 11.06 -8.24
N ILE A 73 -15.70 11.96 -7.31
CA ILE A 73 -14.96 11.63 -6.09
C ILE A 73 -15.81 11.99 -4.87
N LEU A 74 -15.99 11.03 -3.96
CA LEU A 74 -16.56 11.22 -2.62
C LEU A 74 -15.47 11.03 -1.56
N SER A 75 -15.27 12.04 -0.72
CA SER A 75 -14.20 12.12 0.29
C SER A 75 -14.78 12.65 1.61
N GLY A 76 -14.50 12.05 2.76
CA GLY A 76 -14.96 12.53 4.08
C GLY A 76 -16.47 12.75 4.20
N THR A 77 -17.28 12.13 3.33
CA THR A 77 -18.67 12.53 3.07
C THR A 77 -19.64 11.61 3.78
N ILE A 78 -20.53 12.20 4.59
CA ILE A 78 -21.53 11.48 5.40
C ILE A 78 -22.90 11.63 4.74
N ILE A 79 -23.47 10.52 4.28
CA ILE A 79 -24.84 10.45 3.77
C ILE A 79 -25.69 9.61 4.73
N SER A 80 -26.70 10.20 5.38
CA SER A 80 -27.47 9.53 6.44
C SER A 80 -28.98 9.71 6.37
N GLU A 81 -29.76 8.76 6.91
CA GLU A 81 -31.23 8.84 6.97
C GLU A 81 -31.89 9.09 5.60
N ILE A 82 -31.50 8.34 4.58
CA ILE A 82 -32.00 8.49 3.20
C ILE A 82 -32.96 7.34 2.87
N ILE A 83 -34.17 7.65 2.38
CA ILE A 83 -35.16 6.65 1.99
C ILE A 83 -35.56 6.85 0.52
N GLN A 84 -35.58 5.77 -0.28
CA GLN A 84 -36.01 5.77 -1.67
C GLN A 84 -37.22 4.85 -1.87
N SER A 85 -38.36 5.44 -2.27
CA SER A 85 -39.64 4.72 -2.43
C SER A 85 -39.68 3.93 -3.74
N GLY A 86 -40.10 2.66 -3.72
CA GLY A 86 -40.22 1.83 -4.91
C GLY A 86 -38.92 1.16 -5.41
N ASN A 87 -38.90 0.77 -6.68
CA ASN A 87 -38.26 -0.50 -7.10
C ASN A 87 -36.93 -0.43 -7.88
N ILE A 88 -36.12 0.63 -7.72
CA ILE A 88 -34.85 0.77 -8.44
C ILE A 88 -33.65 0.54 -7.51
N GLY A 89 -33.48 1.40 -6.50
CA GLY A 89 -32.37 1.35 -5.55
C GLY A 89 -31.34 2.47 -5.75
N GLY A 90 -30.30 2.42 -4.93
CA GLY A 90 -29.23 3.42 -4.85
C GLY A 90 -29.71 4.71 -4.23
N SER A 91 -30.28 4.66 -3.02
CA SER A 91 -30.93 5.82 -2.38
C SER A 91 -29.96 7.00 -2.17
N ALA A 92 -28.72 6.70 -1.80
CA ALA A 92 -27.63 7.67 -1.75
C ALA A 92 -27.01 7.86 -3.14
N LEU A 93 -26.36 6.83 -3.69
CA LEU A 93 -25.70 6.89 -5.00
C LEU A 93 -26.33 5.90 -5.97
N ARG A 94 -26.71 6.40 -7.15
CA ARG A 94 -26.93 5.58 -8.34
C ARG A 94 -25.99 6.02 -9.46
N ALA A 95 -25.33 5.09 -10.13
CA ALA A 95 -24.41 5.42 -11.21
C ALA A 95 -24.43 4.42 -12.36
N THR A 96 -24.50 4.94 -13.59
CA THR A 96 -24.10 4.24 -14.81
C THR A 96 -22.68 4.67 -15.17
N ILE A 97 -21.70 3.81 -14.95
CA ILE A 97 -20.29 4.05 -15.27
C ILE A 97 -20.04 3.49 -16.68
N LYS A 98 -19.63 4.35 -17.62
CA LYS A 98 -19.21 3.95 -18.98
C LYS A 98 -17.68 3.96 -19.09
N SER A 99 -17.12 3.49 -20.21
CA SER A 99 -15.70 3.66 -20.49
C SER A 99 -15.26 5.13 -20.38
N GLY A 100 -14.07 5.37 -19.83
CA GLY A 100 -13.56 6.72 -19.51
C GLY A 100 -14.30 7.46 -18.37
N SER A 101 -15.33 6.85 -17.76
CA SER A 101 -15.98 7.37 -16.56
C SER A 101 -15.39 6.75 -15.29
N SER A 102 -15.47 7.44 -14.16
CA SER A 102 -14.92 6.98 -12.89
C SER A 102 -15.79 7.37 -11.68
N VAL A 103 -15.78 6.52 -10.66
CA VAL A 103 -16.39 6.78 -9.35
C VAL A 103 -15.41 6.32 -8.27
N TYR A 104 -14.93 7.26 -7.45
CA TYR A 104 -14.08 7.04 -6.29
C TYR A 104 -14.84 7.38 -5.01
N ILE A 105 -14.71 6.54 -3.98
CA ILE A 105 -15.25 6.78 -2.63
C ILE A 105 -14.14 6.45 -1.62
N GLN A 106 -13.79 7.39 -0.75
CA GLN A 106 -12.58 7.35 0.10
C GLN A 106 -12.67 8.26 1.33
N ASP A 107 -11.56 8.37 2.09
CA ASP A 107 -11.36 9.28 3.23
C ASP A 107 -12.41 9.12 4.36
N TYR A 108 -12.72 7.88 4.75
CA TYR A 108 -13.70 7.53 5.79
C TYR A 108 -15.11 8.07 5.55
N SER A 109 -15.55 8.05 4.27
CA SER A 109 -16.93 8.38 3.88
C SER A 109 -17.95 7.40 4.48
N VAL A 110 -19.13 7.90 4.87
CA VAL A 110 -20.13 7.14 5.64
C VAL A 110 -21.48 7.12 4.95
N PHE A 111 -22.12 5.95 4.88
CA PHE A 111 -23.49 5.76 4.43
C PHE A 111 -24.30 5.10 5.57
N GLU A 112 -25.08 5.87 6.34
CA GLU A 112 -25.87 5.33 7.47
C GLU A 112 -27.39 5.37 7.21
N GLU A 113 -28.11 4.30 7.51
CA GLU A 113 -29.58 4.21 7.39
C GLU A 113 -30.10 4.63 5.99
N CYS A 114 -29.34 4.27 4.95
CA CYS A 114 -29.71 4.44 3.54
C CYS A 114 -30.56 3.24 3.06
N ILE A 115 -31.83 3.48 2.77
CA ILE A 115 -32.88 2.47 2.61
C ILE A 115 -33.55 2.59 1.24
N SER A 116 -33.65 1.48 0.51
CA SER A 116 -34.40 1.34 -0.74
C SER A 116 -35.57 0.38 -0.54
N GLU A 117 -36.80 0.91 -0.44
CA GLU A 117 -37.99 0.16 0.05
C GLU A 117 -38.39 -1.04 -0.82
N SER A 118 -38.03 -1.05 -2.10
CA SER A 118 -38.22 -2.20 -3.01
C SER A 118 -37.16 -2.28 -4.09
N GLY A 119 -36.04 -1.58 -3.93
CA GLY A 119 -34.92 -1.52 -4.87
C GLY A 119 -33.80 -2.50 -4.54
N SER A 120 -32.71 -2.47 -5.30
CA SER A 120 -31.47 -3.20 -4.98
C SER A 120 -30.30 -2.20 -4.84
N GLY A 121 -29.45 -2.38 -3.82
CA GLY A 121 -28.51 -1.36 -3.38
C GLY A 121 -29.18 -0.39 -2.43
N GLY A 122 -28.99 -0.56 -1.11
CA GLY A 122 -29.61 0.31 -0.11
C GLY A 122 -29.02 1.72 -0.18
N ALA A 123 -27.69 1.80 0.00
CA ALA A 123 -26.92 3.02 -0.23
C ALA A 123 -26.58 3.20 -1.72
N ILE A 124 -25.97 2.19 -2.34
CA ILE A 124 -25.34 2.33 -3.67
C ILE A 124 -25.90 1.32 -4.67
N GLN A 125 -26.31 1.80 -5.85
CA GLN A 125 -26.62 0.97 -7.02
C GLN A 125 -25.73 1.37 -8.21
N ILE A 126 -24.93 0.43 -8.70
CA ILE A 126 -24.03 0.62 -9.84
C ILE A 126 -24.49 -0.24 -11.03
N GLN A 127 -24.52 0.36 -12.22
CA GLN A 127 -24.36 -0.37 -13.47
C GLN A 127 -23.04 0.04 -14.12
N GLN A 128 -22.13 -0.92 -14.33
CA GLN A 128 -20.82 -0.69 -14.92
C GLN A 128 -20.73 -1.28 -16.33
N ASN A 129 -20.42 -0.41 -17.29
CA ASN A 129 -20.35 -0.65 -18.72
C ASN A 129 -19.01 -0.09 -19.26
N GLY A 130 -17.91 -0.37 -18.56
CA GLY A 130 -16.57 0.22 -18.72
C GLY A 130 -16.17 1.06 -17.51
N GLY A 131 -15.05 1.78 -17.60
CA GLY A 131 -14.64 2.76 -16.59
C GLY A 131 -14.25 2.17 -15.23
N ILE A 132 -14.06 3.05 -14.26
CA ILE A 132 -13.49 2.74 -12.94
C ILE A 132 -14.56 2.86 -11.85
N LEU A 133 -14.69 1.84 -11.01
CA LEU A 133 -15.27 1.96 -9.67
C LEU A 133 -14.18 1.61 -8.65
N ASP A 134 -13.98 2.50 -7.69
CA ASP A 134 -13.03 2.34 -6.59
C ASP A 134 -13.70 2.79 -5.28
N ILE A 135 -13.76 1.90 -4.29
CA ILE A 135 -14.36 2.16 -2.98
C ILE A 135 -13.39 1.68 -1.90
N LYS A 136 -12.85 2.64 -1.17
CA LYS A 136 -12.00 2.41 -0.01
C LYS A 136 -12.40 3.30 1.16
N GLU A 137 -11.82 3.07 2.34
CA GLU A 137 -12.00 3.87 3.55
C GLU A 137 -13.46 4.32 3.70
N THR A 138 -14.39 3.37 3.77
CA THR A 138 -15.82 3.65 3.66
C THR A 138 -16.62 2.81 4.64
N ILE A 139 -17.55 3.44 5.36
CA ILE A 139 -18.41 2.79 6.35
C ILE A 139 -19.85 2.77 5.83
N MET A 140 -20.43 1.60 5.63
CA MET A 140 -21.85 1.42 5.33
C MET A 140 -22.55 0.79 6.53
N LYS A 141 -23.62 1.43 7.00
CA LYS A 141 -24.24 1.13 8.29
C LYS A 141 -25.77 1.07 8.20
N LYS A 142 -26.36 -0.04 8.60
CA LYS A 142 -27.82 -0.31 8.61
C LYS A 142 -28.50 -0.08 7.24
N CYS A 143 -27.74 -0.08 6.15
CA CYS A 143 -28.28 0.11 4.80
C CYS A 143 -29.18 -1.08 4.43
N LYS A 144 -30.28 -0.83 3.70
CA LYS A 144 -31.31 -1.86 3.48
C LYS A 144 -31.91 -1.84 2.08
N ALA A 145 -32.01 -3.02 1.45
CA ALA A 145 -32.58 -3.21 0.11
C ALA A 145 -33.12 -4.64 -0.09
N LEU A 146 -33.71 -4.93 -1.26
CA LEU A 146 -34.10 -6.29 -1.60
C LEU A 146 -32.90 -7.20 -1.87
N ASN A 147 -31.91 -6.71 -2.60
CA ASN A 147 -30.61 -7.35 -2.81
C ASN A 147 -29.52 -6.28 -2.68
N GLY A 148 -28.36 -6.62 -2.11
CA GLY A 148 -27.29 -5.64 -1.88
C GLY A 148 -27.68 -4.60 -0.85
N GLY A 149 -27.74 -4.98 0.44
CA GLY A 149 -28.24 -4.10 1.50
C GLY A 149 -27.43 -2.80 1.61
N GLY A 150 -26.10 -2.87 1.49
CA GLY A 150 -25.24 -1.71 1.21
C GLY A 150 -25.16 -1.39 -0.28
N ILE A 151 -24.54 -2.30 -1.04
CA ILE A 151 -24.18 -2.12 -2.45
C ILE A 151 -24.84 -3.18 -3.34
N TYR A 152 -25.45 -2.76 -4.44
CA TYR A 152 -25.75 -3.63 -5.58
C TYR A 152 -24.99 -3.16 -6.82
N ALA A 153 -24.19 -4.03 -7.42
CA ALA A 153 -23.47 -3.75 -8.65
C ALA A 153 -23.89 -4.71 -9.78
N SER A 154 -24.00 -4.19 -11.00
CA SER A 154 -24.16 -4.99 -12.22
C SER A 154 -23.08 -4.62 -13.23
N ILE A 155 -22.13 -5.52 -13.43
CA ILE A 155 -20.93 -5.32 -14.27
C ILE A 155 -21.18 -5.99 -15.63
N LEU A 156 -21.33 -5.22 -16.70
CA LEU A 156 -21.36 -5.71 -18.08
C LEU A 156 -19.96 -5.67 -18.72
N THR A 157 -19.20 -4.62 -18.43
CA THR A 157 -17.77 -4.45 -18.72
C THR A 157 -17.17 -3.49 -17.69
N MET A 158 -15.84 -3.42 -17.56
CA MET A 158 -15.14 -2.51 -16.64
C MET A 158 -13.72 -2.25 -17.14
N GLU A 159 -13.12 -1.14 -16.70
CA GLU A 159 -11.67 -0.93 -16.68
C GLU A 159 -11.12 -1.29 -15.28
N GLN A 160 -11.87 -1.01 -14.21
CA GLN A 160 -11.58 -1.43 -12.84
C GLN A 160 -12.88 -1.54 -12.02
N PHE A 161 -13.00 -2.58 -11.19
CA PHE A 161 -13.95 -2.63 -10.06
C PHE A 161 -13.16 -3.05 -8.82
N LEU A 162 -13.09 -2.16 -7.83
CA LEU A 162 -12.35 -2.36 -6.60
C LEU A 162 -13.18 -1.93 -5.38
N ILE A 163 -13.22 -2.79 -4.36
CA ILE A 163 -13.70 -2.47 -3.02
C ILE A 163 -12.66 -3.05 -2.04
N ASN A 164 -11.80 -2.23 -1.45
CA ASN A 164 -10.64 -2.66 -0.64
C ASN A 164 -10.30 -1.62 0.45
N GLU A 165 -9.19 -1.78 1.20
CA GLU A 165 -8.59 -0.73 2.04
C GLU A 165 -9.57 -0.11 3.07
N GLU A 166 -9.80 -0.79 4.20
CA GLU A 166 -10.56 -0.26 5.35
C GLU A 166 -12.04 0.05 5.03
N VAL A 167 -12.75 -0.93 4.45
CA VAL A 167 -14.20 -0.81 4.15
C VAL A 167 -15.03 -1.66 5.11
N TYR A 168 -16.01 -1.02 5.76
CA TYR A 168 -16.80 -1.56 6.86
C TYR A 168 -18.28 -1.67 6.46
N PHE A 169 -18.88 -2.82 6.70
CA PHE A 169 -20.31 -3.09 6.51
C PHE A 169 -20.92 -3.57 7.81
N GLU A 170 -21.69 -2.68 8.45
CA GLU A 170 -22.31 -2.90 9.76
C GLU A 170 -23.84 -2.96 9.67
N GLU A 171 -24.44 -4.04 10.14
CA GLU A 171 -25.90 -4.22 10.26
C GLU A 171 -26.70 -4.09 8.94
N CYS A 172 -26.06 -4.16 7.77
CA CYS A 172 -26.73 -4.06 6.47
C CYS A 172 -27.68 -5.25 6.20
N GLU A 173 -28.83 -5.02 5.56
CA GLU A 173 -29.89 -6.02 5.38
C GLU A 173 -30.40 -6.15 3.93
N ALA A 174 -30.36 -7.39 3.41
CA ALA A 174 -31.05 -7.80 2.18
C ALA A 174 -32.34 -8.58 2.51
N PHE A 175 -33.51 -7.98 2.27
CA PHE A 175 -34.82 -8.53 2.63
C PHE A 175 -35.62 -9.07 1.43
N SER A 176 -36.33 -10.18 1.62
CA SER A 176 -37.01 -10.92 0.55
C SER A 176 -38.52 -10.68 0.56
N THR A 177 -39.07 -10.16 -0.54
CA THR A 177 -40.51 -10.29 -0.86
C THR A 177 -40.81 -11.44 -1.84
N SER A 178 -39.77 -12.06 -2.42
CA SER A 178 -39.87 -13.23 -3.29
C SER A 178 -38.57 -14.05 -3.31
N ILE A 179 -38.64 -15.28 -3.82
CA ILE A 179 -37.50 -16.24 -3.86
C ILE A 179 -36.27 -15.77 -4.66
N GLN A 180 -36.37 -14.69 -5.44
CA GLN A 180 -35.29 -14.08 -6.23
C GLN A 180 -34.64 -12.85 -5.55
N GLN A 181 -35.02 -12.57 -4.32
CA GLN A 181 -34.56 -11.41 -3.52
C GLN A 181 -33.86 -11.90 -2.24
N GLY A 182 -33.58 -10.99 -1.30
CA GLY A 182 -33.03 -11.31 0.01
C GLY A 182 -31.56 -11.71 0.02
N ARG A 183 -30.79 -11.36 -1.01
CA ARG A 183 -29.39 -11.81 -1.21
C ARG A 183 -28.38 -10.67 -1.14
N GLY A 184 -27.18 -10.95 -0.64
CA GLY A 184 -26.11 -9.96 -0.52
C GLY A 184 -26.44 -8.92 0.55
N GLY A 185 -26.41 -9.30 1.82
CA GLY A 185 -26.80 -8.43 2.93
C GLY A 185 -25.96 -7.16 3.02
N ALA A 186 -24.66 -7.24 2.74
CA ALA A 186 -23.82 -6.07 2.50
C ALA A 186 -23.67 -5.77 0.98
N ILE A 187 -23.17 -6.72 0.20
CA ILE A 187 -22.83 -6.56 -1.23
C ILE A 187 -23.53 -7.61 -2.09
N TYR A 188 -24.10 -7.19 -3.22
CA TYR A 188 -24.53 -8.06 -4.32
C TYR A 188 -23.84 -7.67 -5.61
N ILE A 189 -23.21 -8.62 -6.32
CA ILE A 189 -22.55 -8.41 -7.61
C ILE A 189 -23.23 -9.29 -8.68
N ASN A 190 -23.72 -8.67 -9.76
CA ASN A 190 -24.17 -9.33 -10.98
C ASN A 190 -23.12 -9.16 -12.08
N VAL A 191 -22.40 -10.23 -12.41
CA VAL A 191 -21.41 -10.27 -13.49
C VAL A 191 -22.11 -10.69 -14.77
N GLY A 192 -22.13 -9.83 -15.77
CA GLY A 192 -22.84 -10.03 -17.04
C GLY A 192 -22.22 -11.09 -17.94
N GLN A 193 -22.99 -11.52 -18.96
CA GLN A 193 -22.67 -12.67 -19.80
C GLN A 193 -21.25 -12.66 -20.40
N ASP A 194 -20.82 -11.48 -20.85
CA ASP A 194 -19.55 -11.26 -21.57
C ASP A 194 -18.59 -10.36 -20.77
N ALA A 195 -18.85 -10.17 -19.47
CA ALA A 195 -18.04 -9.34 -18.58
C ALA A 195 -16.72 -10.05 -18.18
N PRO A 196 -15.59 -9.32 -18.08
CA PRO A 196 -14.34 -9.91 -17.60
C PRO A 196 -14.44 -10.26 -16.11
N TYR A 197 -13.85 -11.38 -15.71
CA TYR A 197 -13.73 -11.77 -14.31
C TYR A 197 -12.51 -11.12 -13.66
N GLU A 198 -12.54 -9.79 -13.49
CA GLU A 198 -11.40 -9.01 -12.99
C GLU A 198 -11.76 -8.05 -11.84
N PHE A 199 -13.01 -8.11 -11.36
CA PHE A 199 -13.46 -7.35 -10.19
C PHE A 199 -12.78 -7.85 -8.90
N THR A 200 -12.54 -6.95 -7.95
CA THR A 200 -11.87 -7.25 -6.69
C THR A 200 -12.64 -6.73 -5.48
N VAL A 201 -13.02 -7.66 -4.60
CA VAL A 201 -13.47 -7.45 -3.22
C VAL A 201 -12.24 -7.76 -2.34
N GLY A 202 -11.46 -6.72 -2.06
CA GLY A 202 -10.06 -6.77 -1.66
C GLY A 202 -9.80 -7.09 -0.19
N VAL A 203 -8.59 -6.74 0.26
CA VAL A 203 -8.14 -6.86 1.65
C VAL A 203 -8.75 -5.78 2.55
N ASN A 204 -8.72 -6.02 3.87
CA ASN A 204 -9.23 -5.12 4.93
C ASN A 204 -10.70 -4.70 4.72
N LEU A 205 -11.54 -5.68 4.41
CA LEU A 205 -13.00 -5.55 4.46
C LEU A 205 -13.53 -6.16 5.76
N HIS A 206 -14.42 -5.44 6.43
CA HIS A 206 -14.95 -5.77 7.75
C HIS A 206 -16.47 -5.90 7.67
N PHE A 207 -16.99 -7.10 7.96
CA PHE A 207 -18.43 -7.39 7.95
C PHE A 207 -18.92 -7.70 9.37
N ASN A 208 -19.95 -6.99 9.83
CA ASN A 208 -20.39 -7.00 11.22
C ASN A 208 -21.93 -7.01 11.32
N LEU A 209 -22.53 -8.09 11.84
CA LEU A 209 -23.98 -8.23 12.10
C LEU A 209 -24.93 -7.99 10.89
N ASN A 210 -24.41 -8.09 9.67
CA ASN A 210 -25.19 -8.04 8.42
C ASN A 210 -26.20 -9.19 8.32
N LYS A 211 -27.18 -9.07 7.43
CA LYS A 211 -28.31 -10.00 7.32
C LYS A 211 -28.73 -10.21 5.87
N ALA A 212 -28.75 -11.45 5.41
CA ALA A 212 -29.46 -11.86 4.20
C ALA A 212 -30.64 -12.76 4.59
N SER A 213 -31.80 -12.50 4.02
CA SER A 213 -33.03 -13.28 4.26
C SER A 213 -33.18 -14.51 3.34
N GLN A 214 -32.30 -14.64 2.34
CA GLN A 214 -32.04 -15.87 1.60
C GLN A 214 -30.55 -16.23 1.75
N TYR A 215 -29.67 -15.72 0.88
CA TYR A 215 -28.29 -16.19 0.75
C TYR A 215 -27.25 -15.07 0.66
N GLY A 216 -26.06 -15.29 1.22
CA GLY A 216 -24.94 -14.33 1.16
C GLY A 216 -25.19 -13.13 2.08
N ARG A 217 -25.06 -13.36 3.39
CA ARG A 217 -25.16 -12.37 4.48
C ARG A 217 -24.27 -11.16 4.21
N ASP A 218 -23.06 -11.41 3.71
CA ASP A 218 -22.09 -10.36 3.42
C ASP A 218 -21.98 -10.15 1.91
N LEU A 219 -21.70 -11.21 1.15
CA LEU A 219 -21.49 -11.14 -0.30
C LEU A 219 -22.34 -12.17 -1.05
N PHE A 220 -23.04 -11.71 -2.09
CA PHE A 220 -23.67 -12.59 -3.09
C PHE A 220 -23.18 -12.27 -4.50
N ILE A 221 -22.83 -13.31 -5.28
CA ILE A 221 -22.38 -13.16 -6.68
C ILE A 221 -23.26 -13.96 -7.64
N LEU A 222 -23.88 -13.28 -8.61
CA LEU A 222 -24.52 -13.89 -9.78
C LEU A 222 -23.55 -13.80 -10.97
N CYS A 223 -23.22 -14.92 -11.62
CA CYS A 223 -22.25 -14.92 -12.73
C CYS A 223 -22.46 -16.08 -13.73
N LYS A 224 -21.62 -16.15 -14.78
CA LYS A 224 -21.70 -17.24 -15.78
C LYS A 224 -21.25 -18.58 -15.22
N ASN A 225 -20.09 -18.61 -14.56
CA ASN A 225 -19.43 -19.81 -14.05
C ASN A 225 -18.49 -19.43 -12.88
N ILE A 226 -18.82 -19.89 -11.67
CA ILE A 226 -18.13 -19.53 -10.41
C ILE A 226 -16.69 -20.06 -10.39
N ILE A 227 -16.41 -21.15 -11.09
CA ILE A 227 -15.05 -21.74 -11.14
C ILE A 227 -14.15 -20.91 -12.06
N VAL A 228 -14.64 -20.55 -13.25
CA VAL A 228 -13.89 -19.72 -14.23
C VAL A 228 -13.63 -18.31 -13.69
N MET A 229 -14.51 -17.81 -12.82
CA MET A 229 -14.30 -16.55 -12.09
C MET A 229 -13.03 -16.55 -11.21
N LYS A 230 -12.57 -17.73 -10.76
CA LYS A 230 -11.50 -17.94 -9.77
C LYS A 230 -11.73 -17.10 -8.50
N PRO A 231 -12.69 -17.48 -7.62
CA PRO A 231 -13.20 -16.62 -6.55
C PRO A 231 -12.11 -16.12 -5.60
N ASP A 232 -11.08 -16.92 -5.38
CA ASP A 232 -9.92 -16.59 -4.56
C ASP A 232 -8.93 -15.58 -5.18
N ARG A 233 -9.14 -15.22 -6.45
CA ARG A 233 -8.48 -14.09 -7.11
C ARG A 233 -9.41 -12.85 -7.19
N ARG A 234 -10.62 -12.93 -6.62
CA ARG A 234 -11.64 -11.85 -6.59
C ARG A 234 -12.08 -11.46 -5.17
N ILE A 235 -11.92 -12.35 -4.20
CA ILE A 235 -12.34 -12.19 -2.81
C ILE A 235 -11.09 -12.40 -1.94
N LEU A 236 -10.53 -11.32 -1.39
CA LEU A 236 -9.17 -11.30 -0.85
C LEU A 236 -9.08 -10.95 0.66
N TYR A 237 -10.19 -10.63 1.32
CA TYR A 237 -10.21 -10.38 2.77
C TYR A 237 -10.02 -11.67 3.60
N ASP A 238 -9.59 -11.52 4.86
CA ASP A 238 -9.34 -12.65 5.76
C ASP A 238 -10.64 -13.31 6.24
N MET A 239 -11.10 -14.27 5.45
CA MET A 239 -12.19 -15.19 5.76
C MET A 239 -11.75 -16.37 6.65
N LEU A 240 -10.46 -16.52 6.94
CA LEU A 240 -9.93 -17.66 7.68
C LEU A 240 -9.95 -17.41 9.19
N ASN A 241 -9.73 -16.17 9.63
CA ASN A 241 -9.88 -15.69 11.01
C ASN A 241 -11.00 -16.42 11.78
N GLU A 242 -10.67 -16.91 12.98
CA GLU A 242 -11.58 -17.66 13.85
C GLU A 242 -12.80 -16.83 14.30
N THR A 243 -12.69 -15.51 14.34
CA THR A 243 -13.82 -14.62 14.70
C THR A 243 -14.74 -14.29 13.53
N TYR A 244 -14.41 -14.69 12.30
CA TYR A 244 -15.28 -14.45 11.14
C TYR A 244 -16.40 -15.50 11.08
N ASP A 245 -17.64 -15.03 11.29
CA ASP A 245 -18.84 -15.85 11.16
C ASP A 245 -19.00 -16.31 9.71
N LYS A 246 -18.90 -17.62 9.47
CA LYS A 246 -18.98 -18.22 8.13
C LYS A 246 -20.42 -18.60 7.74
N ASP A 247 -21.39 -18.56 8.68
CA ASP A 247 -22.76 -19.00 8.41
C ASP A 247 -23.48 -18.05 7.44
N ASN A 248 -23.90 -18.62 6.30
CA ASN A 248 -24.51 -17.90 5.18
C ASN A 248 -23.64 -16.76 4.59
N ALA A 249 -22.33 -16.70 4.85
CA ALA A 249 -21.53 -15.50 4.62
C ALA A 249 -21.38 -15.10 3.14
N ILE A 250 -20.88 -16.00 2.29
CA ILE A 250 -20.52 -15.73 0.88
C ILE A 250 -21.15 -16.77 -0.04
N PHE A 251 -22.11 -16.35 -0.85
CA PHE A 251 -22.89 -17.24 -1.72
C PHE A 251 -22.89 -16.78 -3.18
N GLY A 252 -23.27 -17.66 -4.10
CA GLY A 252 -23.47 -17.26 -5.49
C GLY A 252 -24.30 -18.22 -6.32
N THR A 253 -24.72 -17.72 -7.48
CA THR A 253 -25.54 -18.45 -8.45
C THR A 253 -24.95 -18.32 -9.84
N GLU A 254 -24.94 -19.44 -10.57
CA GLU A 254 -24.62 -19.50 -11.99
C GLU A 254 -25.88 -19.35 -12.85
N TYR A 255 -25.79 -18.64 -13.97
CA TYR A 255 -26.88 -18.60 -14.97
C TYR A 255 -26.62 -19.43 -16.24
N ALA A 256 -25.37 -19.80 -16.53
CA ALA A 256 -25.07 -20.69 -17.67
C ALA A 256 -25.67 -22.07 -17.44
N GLN A 257 -26.30 -22.63 -18.48
CA GLN A 257 -26.99 -23.92 -18.35
C GLN A 257 -25.99 -25.09 -18.25
N GLU A 258 -26.45 -26.24 -17.75
CA GLU A 258 -25.59 -27.43 -17.57
C GLU A 258 -24.87 -27.86 -18.86
N SER A 259 -25.50 -27.64 -20.01
CA SER A 259 -24.93 -27.87 -21.35
C SER A 259 -23.80 -26.91 -21.76
N GLU A 260 -23.71 -25.72 -21.15
CA GLU A 260 -22.58 -24.80 -21.30
C GLU A 260 -21.49 -25.05 -20.25
N LEU A 261 -21.87 -25.50 -19.05
CA LEU A 261 -20.96 -25.76 -17.93
C LEU A 261 -20.27 -27.12 -18.01
N GLY A 262 -20.86 -28.09 -18.71
CA GLY A 262 -20.42 -29.50 -18.71
C GLY A 262 -20.73 -30.26 -17.41
N ARG A 263 -21.49 -29.64 -16.49
CA ARG A 263 -21.80 -30.11 -15.14
C ARG A 263 -23.09 -29.47 -14.61
N PRO A 264 -23.65 -29.95 -13.48
CA PRO A 264 -24.73 -29.26 -12.80
C PRO A 264 -24.40 -27.81 -12.44
N GLN A 265 -25.44 -26.97 -12.49
CA GLN A 265 -25.39 -25.54 -12.20
C GLN A 265 -25.30 -25.27 -10.69
N MET A 266 -24.35 -24.43 -10.27
CA MET A 266 -24.25 -24.00 -8.87
C MET A 266 -25.30 -22.92 -8.59
N ILE A 267 -26.41 -23.31 -7.96
CA ILE A 267 -27.50 -22.41 -7.52
C ILE A 267 -27.39 -22.19 -6.02
N ASP A 268 -27.37 -20.92 -5.61
CA ASP A 268 -27.27 -20.46 -4.22
C ASP A 268 -26.21 -21.27 -3.43
N PHE A 269 -25.03 -21.37 -4.05
CA PHE A 269 -23.90 -22.17 -3.62
C PHE A 269 -22.95 -21.37 -2.72
N ASP A 270 -22.46 -22.01 -1.66
CA ASP A 270 -21.51 -21.47 -0.69
C ASP A 270 -20.10 -21.39 -1.27
N ILE A 271 -19.64 -20.18 -1.61
CA ILE A 271 -18.37 -19.95 -2.30
C ILE A 271 -17.17 -20.21 -1.36
N LEU A 272 -17.35 -20.11 -0.03
CA LEU A 272 -16.27 -20.43 0.92
C LEU A 272 -15.76 -21.87 0.73
N GLN A 273 -16.63 -22.79 0.32
CA GLN A 273 -16.26 -24.20 0.08
C GLN A 273 -15.19 -24.36 -0.99
N LEU A 274 -15.04 -23.43 -1.94
CA LEU A 274 -13.98 -23.42 -2.95
C LEU A 274 -12.70 -22.72 -2.49
N MET A 275 -12.79 -21.86 -1.47
CA MET A 275 -11.68 -21.01 -0.99
C MET A 275 -10.96 -21.59 0.23
N LEU A 276 -11.64 -22.44 1.02
CA LEU A 276 -11.05 -23.18 2.13
C LEU A 276 -10.09 -24.30 1.66
N PRO A 277 -9.07 -24.66 2.47
CA PRO A 277 -8.24 -25.84 2.24
C PRO A 277 -9.08 -27.11 2.02
N TYR A 278 -8.60 -28.00 1.16
CA TYR A 278 -9.30 -29.24 0.82
C TYR A 278 -8.54 -30.45 1.36
N TYR A 279 -9.28 -31.36 1.98
CA TYR A 279 -8.81 -32.67 2.39
C TYR A 279 -9.90 -33.71 2.09
N ASN A 280 -9.52 -34.82 1.45
CA ASN A 280 -10.43 -35.91 1.10
C ASN A 280 -9.64 -37.18 0.81
N ASP A 281 -10.21 -38.35 1.08
CA ASP A 281 -9.57 -39.63 0.75
C ASP A 281 -9.72 -40.00 -0.74
N ILE A 282 -10.48 -39.19 -1.51
CA ILE A 282 -10.51 -39.20 -2.98
C ILE A 282 -9.91 -37.88 -3.49
N VAL A 283 -8.71 -37.95 -4.10
CA VAL A 283 -7.93 -36.77 -4.51
C VAL A 283 -7.71 -36.78 -6.03
N TYR A 284 -8.03 -35.66 -6.68
CA TYR A 284 -7.86 -35.47 -8.13
C TYR A 284 -6.50 -34.84 -8.45
N ILE A 285 -5.84 -35.34 -9.51
CA ILE A 285 -4.50 -34.90 -9.97
C ILE A 285 -4.51 -34.71 -11.49
N SER A 286 -3.76 -33.71 -11.99
CA SER A 286 -3.61 -33.46 -13.43
C SER A 286 -2.36 -32.62 -13.72
N GLN A 287 -1.60 -32.97 -14.75
CA GLN A 287 -0.51 -32.11 -15.25
C GLN A 287 -0.96 -30.89 -16.06
N ASP A 288 -2.26 -30.77 -16.41
CA ASP A 288 -2.77 -29.60 -17.13
C ASP A 288 -2.88 -28.37 -16.22
N GLN A 289 -1.83 -27.55 -16.25
CA GLN A 289 -1.72 -26.27 -15.54
C GLN A 289 -2.79 -25.23 -15.95
N SER A 290 -3.64 -25.52 -16.95
CA SER A 290 -4.84 -24.70 -17.22
C SER A 290 -5.93 -24.90 -16.16
N ILE A 291 -5.99 -26.08 -15.53
CA ILE A 291 -6.99 -26.49 -14.54
C ILE A 291 -6.41 -26.91 -13.18
N SER A 292 -5.14 -27.31 -13.09
CA SER A 292 -4.49 -27.74 -11.84
C SER A 292 -3.52 -26.70 -11.25
N GLU A 293 -3.43 -26.65 -9.92
CA GLU A 293 -2.52 -25.75 -9.20
C GLU A 293 -2.19 -26.36 -7.82
N ASN A 294 -0.90 -26.50 -7.46
CA ASN A 294 -0.45 -27.09 -6.18
C ASN A 294 -0.70 -26.10 -5.01
N THR A 295 -1.95 -25.99 -4.59
CA THR A 295 -2.42 -25.09 -3.53
C THR A 295 -3.07 -25.87 -2.38
N LEU A 296 -3.22 -25.25 -1.20
CA LEU A 296 -3.92 -25.86 -0.07
C LEU A 296 -5.37 -26.33 -0.39
N LYS A 297 -5.95 -25.86 -1.49
CA LYS A 297 -7.34 -26.09 -1.94
C LYS A 297 -7.45 -27.18 -3.01
N CYS A 298 -6.33 -27.67 -3.56
CA CYS A 298 -6.32 -28.62 -4.68
C CYS A 298 -6.75 -30.03 -4.26
N GLY A 299 -6.88 -30.92 -5.24
CA GLY A 299 -7.35 -32.29 -5.03
C GLY A 299 -8.82 -32.48 -5.40
N ARG A 300 -9.47 -31.45 -5.95
CA ARG A 300 -10.88 -31.45 -6.36
C ARG A 300 -10.97 -31.71 -7.85
N ILE A 301 -12.08 -32.29 -8.33
CA ILE A 301 -12.33 -32.49 -9.77
C ILE A 301 -12.22 -31.20 -10.62
N TYR A 302 -12.46 -30.03 -10.03
CA TYR A 302 -12.35 -28.72 -10.68
C TYR A 302 -11.09 -27.91 -10.31
N LEU A 303 -10.24 -28.45 -9.46
CA LEU A 303 -8.92 -27.93 -9.13
C LEU A 303 -8.03 -29.11 -8.70
N PRO A 304 -7.55 -29.93 -9.66
CA PRO A 304 -6.65 -31.03 -9.35
C PRO A 304 -5.33 -30.50 -8.77
N CYS A 305 -4.63 -31.31 -8.00
CA CYS A 305 -3.22 -31.03 -7.71
C CYS A 305 -2.37 -31.31 -8.97
N VAL A 306 -1.21 -30.68 -9.10
CA VAL A 306 -0.29 -30.87 -10.24
C VAL A 306 0.52 -32.15 -10.08
N THR A 307 0.92 -32.49 -8.85
CA THR A 307 1.82 -33.61 -8.56
C THR A 307 1.26 -34.55 -7.49
N LEU A 308 1.56 -35.84 -7.60
CA LEU A 308 1.19 -36.87 -6.62
C LEU A 308 1.74 -36.56 -5.22
N SER A 309 3.00 -36.14 -5.14
CA SER A 309 3.67 -35.69 -3.91
C SER A 309 3.00 -34.52 -3.17
N TYR A 310 2.14 -33.76 -3.86
CA TYR A 310 1.34 -32.70 -3.24
C TYR A 310 -0.09 -33.17 -2.94
N ALA A 311 -0.60 -34.16 -3.69
CA ALA A 311 -1.86 -34.85 -3.45
C ALA A 311 -1.82 -35.78 -2.22
N GLU A 312 -0.67 -36.37 -1.90
CA GLU A 312 -0.41 -37.11 -0.65
C GLU A 312 -0.80 -36.26 0.57
N GLY A 313 -0.36 -34.99 0.61
CA GLY A 313 -0.72 -34.00 1.62
C GLY A 313 -2.17 -33.49 1.56
N LYS A 314 -3.10 -34.24 0.95
CA LYS A 314 -4.54 -33.91 0.82
C LYS A 314 -5.47 -35.02 1.30
N VAL A 315 -4.97 -36.16 1.76
CA VAL A 315 -5.81 -37.18 2.43
C VAL A 315 -6.46 -36.63 3.71
N LEU A 316 -7.65 -37.11 4.07
CA LEU A 316 -8.41 -36.65 5.24
C LEU A 316 -8.23 -37.59 6.43
N THR A 317 -8.28 -38.90 6.17
CA THR A 317 -7.94 -39.93 7.14
C THR A 317 -6.42 -40.02 7.25
N PRO A 318 -5.79 -39.73 8.41
CA PRO A 318 -4.34 -39.85 8.56
C PRO A 318 -3.90 -41.32 8.58
N GLU A 319 -2.68 -41.59 8.11
CA GLU A 319 -2.09 -42.93 8.11
C GLU A 319 -1.87 -43.50 9.52
N TRP A 320 -1.73 -44.82 9.63
CA TRP A 320 -1.39 -45.49 10.88
C TRP A 320 0.05 -45.18 11.27
N THR A 321 0.25 -44.67 12.48
CA THR A 321 1.55 -44.50 13.12
C THR A 321 1.69 -45.50 14.26
N TYR A 322 2.90 -45.64 14.80
CA TYR A 322 3.17 -46.41 16.03
C TYR A 322 2.24 -46.03 17.20
N GLU A 323 1.81 -44.77 17.28
CA GLU A 323 0.95 -44.27 18.37
C GLU A 323 -0.56 -44.39 18.08
N THR A 324 -0.96 -44.56 16.81
CA THR A 324 -2.39 -44.59 16.41
C THR A 324 -2.91 -45.97 16.02
N VAL A 325 -2.05 -46.95 15.73
CA VAL A 325 -2.47 -48.28 15.24
C VAL A 325 -3.34 -49.04 16.29
N PRO A 326 -4.50 -49.63 15.91
CA PRO A 326 -5.36 -50.32 16.86
C PRO A 326 -4.74 -51.62 17.38
N LEU A 327 -4.62 -51.73 18.71
CA LEU A 327 -4.07 -52.91 19.40
C LEU A 327 -5.04 -54.12 19.46
N ASP A 328 -6.24 -54.01 18.89
CA ASP A 328 -7.20 -55.12 18.78
C ASP A 328 -7.94 -55.16 17.43
N ASN A 329 -8.42 -56.35 17.09
CA ASN A 329 -9.15 -56.63 15.84
C ASN A 329 -10.58 -56.05 15.82
N THR A 330 -10.98 -55.25 16.82
CA THR A 330 -12.33 -54.66 16.93
C THR A 330 -12.37 -53.15 16.65
N GLY A 331 -11.21 -52.50 16.47
CA GLY A 331 -11.10 -51.08 16.07
C GLY A 331 -10.55 -50.81 14.66
N ALA A 332 -10.19 -51.85 13.88
CA ALA A 332 -9.51 -51.70 12.60
C ALA A 332 -10.44 -51.26 11.45
N GLN A 333 -10.60 -49.95 11.27
CA GLN A 333 -11.08 -49.36 10.02
C GLN A 333 -9.97 -49.43 8.95
N GLN A 334 -10.32 -49.74 7.69
CA GLN A 334 -9.35 -49.71 6.59
C GLN A 334 -9.12 -48.27 6.11
N ILE A 335 -7.86 -47.88 5.96
CA ILE A 335 -7.46 -46.62 5.32
C ILE A 335 -7.40 -46.85 3.81
N ASN A 336 -8.24 -46.12 3.07
CA ASN A 336 -8.44 -46.31 1.63
C ASN A 336 -8.25 -44.98 0.90
N TYR A 337 -7.14 -44.83 0.15
CA TYR A 337 -6.91 -43.63 -0.66
C TYR A 337 -7.17 -43.89 -2.14
N THR A 338 -7.82 -42.95 -2.81
CA THR A 338 -8.12 -43.01 -4.24
C THR A 338 -7.59 -41.78 -4.95
N TYR A 339 -6.59 -41.96 -5.80
CA TYR A 339 -6.02 -40.90 -6.63
C TYR A 339 -6.58 -41.00 -8.06
N ILE A 340 -7.24 -39.94 -8.52
CA ILE A 340 -7.90 -39.88 -9.84
C ILE A 340 -7.10 -38.94 -10.74
N ILE A 341 -6.53 -39.49 -11.81
CA ILE A 341 -5.61 -38.81 -12.72
C ILE A 341 -6.35 -38.42 -14.00
N PHE A 342 -6.35 -37.13 -14.30
CA PHE A 342 -7.04 -36.52 -15.42
C PHE A 342 -6.02 -35.86 -16.36
N GLN A 343 -6.01 -36.20 -17.65
CA GLN A 343 -4.99 -35.72 -18.62
C GLN A 343 -3.53 -36.04 -18.23
N GLY A 344 -3.32 -37.12 -17.46
CA GLY A 344 -1.99 -37.64 -17.11
C GLY A 344 -1.23 -36.88 -16.02
N ILE A 345 -0.12 -37.47 -15.58
CA ILE A 345 0.89 -36.85 -14.71
C ILE A 345 2.30 -37.34 -15.04
N GLU A 346 3.30 -36.55 -14.65
CA GLU A 346 4.70 -36.97 -14.48
C GLU A 346 4.98 -37.21 -12.98
N VAL A 347 5.49 -38.39 -12.65
CA VAL A 347 5.91 -38.77 -11.29
C VAL A 347 7.45 -38.87 -11.27
N THR A 348 8.07 -37.97 -10.51
CA THR A 348 9.52 -37.74 -10.49
C THR A 348 10.20 -38.18 -9.18
N SER A 349 9.43 -38.73 -8.24
CA SER A 349 9.86 -39.16 -6.91
C SER A 349 9.07 -40.41 -6.47
N PRO A 350 9.60 -41.23 -5.53
CA PRO A 350 8.81 -42.27 -4.88
C PRO A 350 7.58 -41.72 -4.16
N PHE A 351 6.58 -42.59 -4.04
CA PHE A 351 5.34 -42.44 -3.28
C PHE A 351 5.41 -43.45 -2.13
N GLU A 352 5.32 -43.02 -0.89
CA GLU A 352 5.48 -43.89 0.28
C GLU A 352 4.25 -43.75 1.18
N THR A 353 3.68 -44.88 1.63
CA THR A 353 2.38 -44.92 2.33
C THR A 353 2.22 -46.21 3.14
N ASP A 354 1.62 -46.09 4.33
CA ASP A 354 1.25 -47.20 5.19
C ASP A 354 -0.30 -47.43 5.23
N ALA A 355 -1.01 -47.05 4.16
CA ALA A 355 -2.46 -47.26 3.99
C ALA A 355 -2.87 -48.69 3.59
N ASP A 356 -4.04 -49.15 4.03
CA ASP A 356 -4.55 -50.52 3.76
C ASP A 356 -4.87 -50.77 2.26
N ASN A 357 -5.41 -49.77 1.54
CA ASN A 357 -5.68 -49.84 0.09
C ASN A 357 -5.32 -48.52 -0.60
N VAL A 358 -4.63 -48.59 -1.74
CA VAL A 358 -4.43 -47.45 -2.65
C VAL A 358 -4.90 -47.79 -4.05
N VAL A 359 -5.76 -46.93 -4.59
CA VAL A 359 -6.36 -47.04 -5.92
C VAL A 359 -5.89 -45.86 -6.77
N ILE A 360 -5.24 -46.15 -7.90
CA ILE A 360 -4.87 -45.13 -8.89
C ILE A 360 -5.63 -45.43 -10.19
N ARG A 361 -6.36 -44.43 -10.70
CA ARG A 361 -7.18 -44.55 -11.92
C ARG A 361 -6.96 -43.38 -12.86
N GLU A 362 -6.98 -43.66 -14.15
CA GLU A 362 -6.70 -42.72 -15.24
C GLU A 362 -7.95 -42.44 -16.10
N ASP A 363 -7.98 -41.26 -16.71
CA ASP A 363 -8.89 -40.88 -17.81
C ASP A 363 -8.10 -40.37 -19.06
N SER A 364 -6.76 -40.31 -19.01
CA SER A 364 -5.83 -40.07 -20.15
C SER A 364 -4.32 -40.17 -19.79
N GLU A 365 -3.50 -40.70 -20.71
CA GLU A 365 -2.01 -40.92 -20.70
C GLU A 365 -1.14 -40.38 -19.53
N ILE A 366 -0.72 -41.25 -18.60
CA ILE A 366 0.50 -41.10 -17.78
C ILE A 366 1.80 -41.20 -18.62
N LYS A 367 2.88 -40.54 -18.17
CA LYS A 367 4.22 -40.64 -18.80
C LYS A 367 5.41 -41.02 -17.91
N SER A 368 5.24 -41.26 -16.60
CA SER A 368 6.33 -41.82 -15.75
C SER A 368 5.84 -42.54 -14.47
N ILE A 369 6.78 -43.14 -13.74
CA ILE A 369 6.58 -44.27 -12.82
C ILE A 369 6.33 -43.84 -11.37
N VAL A 370 5.35 -44.48 -10.72
CA VAL A 370 5.19 -44.45 -9.25
C VAL A 370 6.08 -45.53 -8.62
N LYS A 371 7.19 -45.15 -7.97
CA LYS A 371 7.95 -46.06 -7.10
C LYS A 371 7.27 -46.13 -5.73
N ILE A 372 6.54 -47.20 -5.45
CA ILE A 372 5.88 -47.41 -4.15
C ILE A 372 6.82 -48.11 -3.17
N ILE A 373 7.04 -47.52 -1.99
CA ILE A 373 7.61 -48.22 -0.82
C ILE A 373 6.55 -48.24 0.30
N GLY A 374 6.21 -49.43 0.79
CA GLY A 374 5.41 -49.59 2.00
C GLY A 374 6.31 -49.94 3.18
N SER A 375 6.11 -49.29 4.34
CA SER A 375 6.94 -49.48 5.53
C SER A 375 6.32 -50.56 6.42
N SER A 376 6.79 -51.81 6.30
CA SER A 376 6.37 -52.91 7.20
C SER A 376 7.06 -52.81 8.56
N SER A 377 6.96 -51.65 9.20
CA SER A 377 7.69 -51.27 10.41
C SER A 377 7.18 -51.96 11.69
N HIS A 378 5.96 -52.50 11.67
CA HIS A 378 5.29 -53.07 12.86
C HIS A 378 4.62 -54.42 12.54
N ASN A 379 5.00 -55.47 13.29
CA ASN A 379 5.08 -56.84 12.74
C ASN A 379 4.03 -57.84 13.30
N ASP A 380 3.10 -57.42 14.15
CA ASP A 380 2.19 -58.32 14.90
C ASP A 380 0.78 -58.51 14.29
N PHE A 381 0.39 -57.69 13.31
CA PHE A 381 -0.91 -57.81 12.62
C PHE A 381 -0.71 -57.84 11.10
N GLY A 382 -0.52 -59.04 10.55
CA GLY A 382 -0.41 -59.22 9.11
C GLY A 382 -1.65 -58.72 8.36
N ARG A 383 -1.47 -57.68 7.53
CA ARG A 383 -2.48 -57.15 6.60
C ARG A 383 -1.93 -57.20 5.17
N ASN A 384 -2.81 -57.42 4.20
CA ASN A 384 -2.45 -57.36 2.78
C ASN A 384 -2.54 -55.91 2.29
N ILE A 385 -1.45 -55.36 1.75
CA ILE A 385 -1.53 -54.13 0.95
C ILE A 385 -2.13 -54.51 -0.41
N VAL A 386 -3.19 -53.82 -0.83
CA VAL A 386 -3.82 -54.03 -2.14
C VAL A 386 -3.66 -52.79 -3.01
N LEU A 387 -2.81 -52.92 -4.03
CA LEU A 387 -2.61 -51.90 -5.07
C LEU A 387 -3.46 -52.24 -6.29
N GLN A 388 -4.31 -51.28 -6.70
CA GLN A 388 -5.12 -51.41 -7.92
C GLN A 388 -4.75 -50.32 -8.92
N ILE A 389 -4.31 -50.77 -10.09
CA ILE A 389 -3.98 -49.97 -11.27
C ILE A 389 -4.94 -50.44 -12.36
N GLU A 390 -5.87 -49.59 -12.76
CA GLU A 390 -6.98 -49.94 -13.67
C GLU A 390 -7.13 -48.88 -14.78
N ASP A 391 -7.37 -49.36 -16.00
CA ASP A 391 -7.69 -48.54 -17.20
C ASP A 391 -6.56 -47.57 -17.63
N PHE A 392 -5.51 -48.09 -18.28
CA PHE A 392 -4.35 -47.31 -18.76
C PHE A 392 -3.99 -47.59 -20.23
N GLU A 393 -3.75 -46.56 -21.05
CA GLU A 393 -3.47 -46.75 -22.49
C GLU A 393 -1.99 -47.07 -22.83
N ASP A 394 -0.99 -46.50 -22.16
CA ASP A 394 0.42 -46.88 -22.35
C ASP A 394 1.29 -46.47 -21.14
N ILE A 395 2.23 -47.33 -20.75
CA ILE A 395 3.18 -47.09 -19.64
C ILE A 395 4.62 -47.23 -20.15
N TYR A 396 5.37 -46.13 -20.08
CA TYR A 396 6.77 -46.00 -20.52
C TYR A 396 7.75 -46.28 -19.36
N MET A 397 8.84 -47.02 -19.60
CA MET A 397 9.85 -47.32 -18.56
C MET A 397 11.29 -47.08 -19.00
N ILE A 398 11.99 -46.19 -18.29
CA ILE A 398 13.41 -45.86 -18.50
C ILE A 398 14.20 -46.22 -17.24
N ASP A 399 15.29 -46.98 -17.40
CA ASP A 399 16.31 -47.35 -16.38
C ASP A 399 15.80 -47.89 -15.02
N THR A 400 14.54 -48.30 -14.91
CA THR A 400 13.89 -48.71 -13.66
C THR A 400 12.89 -49.85 -13.86
N SER A 401 12.50 -50.52 -12.76
CA SER A 401 11.48 -51.57 -12.73
C SER A 401 10.12 -51.03 -12.28
N LEU A 402 9.04 -51.44 -12.96
CA LEU A 402 7.65 -51.01 -12.71
C LEU A 402 7.24 -51.05 -11.22
N ILE A 403 7.73 -52.06 -10.49
CA ILE A 403 7.57 -52.23 -9.05
C ILE A 403 8.89 -52.78 -8.52
N ASP A 404 9.43 -52.20 -7.45
CA ASP A 404 10.61 -52.68 -6.72
C ASP A 404 10.22 -53.02 -5.27
N LEU A 405 10.03 -54.31 -4.99
CA LEU A 405 9.70 -54.81 -3.65
C LEU A 405 10.99 -55.18 -2.91
N GLN A 406 11.54 -54.23 -2.15
CA GLN A 406 12.71 -54.48 -1.31
C GLN A 406 12.30 -55.23 -0.03
N TYR A 407 13.02 -56.31 0.30
CA TYR A 407 12.64 -57.28 1.34
C TYR A 407 13.72 -57.40 2.42
N GLU A 408 13.42 -56.95 3.63
CA GLU A 408 14.21 -57.31 4.82
C GLU A 408 13.94 -58.77 5.19
N HIS A 409 15.02 -59.51 5.48
CA HIS A 409 14.93 -60.94 5.75
C HIS A 409 14.55 -61.23 7.20
N ASP A 410 13.27 -61.42 7.48
CA ASP A 410 12.80 -62.63 8.17
C ASP A 410 11.27 -62.77 8.18
N VAL A 411 10.81 -64.01 8.37
CA VAL A 411 9.39 -64.45 8.46
C VAL A 411 8.56 -64.33 7.17
N ILE A 412 7.73 -65.35 6.90
CA ILE A 412 6.82 -65.44 5.75
C ILE A 412 5.41 -65.71 6.25
N GLN A 413 4.47 -64.80 5.94
CA GLN A 413 3.12 -65.12 5.44
C GLN A 413 2.34 -63.84 5.12
N LEU A 414 1.97 -63.63 3.85
CA LEU A 414 0.67 -63.12 3.38
C LEU A 414 0.66 -62.93 1.84
N ASP A 415 -0.54 -62.82 1.26
CA ASP A 415 -0.77 -62.77 -0.18
C ASP A 415 -0.94 -61.31 -0.66
N ASN A 416 0.15 -60.66 -1.07
CA ASN A 416 0.10 -59.33 -1.68
C ASN A 416 -0.60 -59.41 -3.06
N ILE A 417 -1.80 -58.83 -3.18
CA ILE A 417 -2.61 -58.88 -4.41
C ILE A 417 -2.33 -57.64 -5.26
N LEU A 418 -1.37 -57.76 -6.18
CA LEU A 418 -1.21 -56.84 -7.30
C LEU A 418 -2.30 -57.09 -8.35
N SER A 419 -3.17 -56.11 -8.58
CA SER A 419 -4.26 -56.19 -9.56
C SER A 419 -4.12 -55.12 -10.65
N ILE A 420 -3.41 -55.45 -11.73
CA ILE A 420 -3.33 -54.63 -12.95
C ILE A 420 -4.46 -55.07 -13.90
N LYS A 421 -5.31 -54.14 -14.36
CA LYS A 421 -6.42 -54.44 -15.28
C LYS A 421 -6.49 -53.44 -16.44
N LYS A 422 -6.52 -53.97 -17.68
CA LYS A 422 -6.63 -53.19 -18.94
C LYS A 422 -5.50 -52.14 -19.09
N CYS A 423 -4.26 -52.59 -19.05
CA CYS A 423 -3.08 -51.73 -19.22
C CYS A 423 -2.21 -52.25 -20.38
N SER A 424 -1.65 -51.33 -21.18
CA SER A 424 -0.59 -51.62 -22.16
C SER A 424 0.77 -51.11 -21.66
N PHE A 425 1.84 -51.73 -22.14
CA PHE A 425 3.22 -51.44 -21.78
C PHE A 425 4.05 -51.34 -23.05
N THR A 426 4.66 -50.18 -23.29
CA THR A 426 5.48 -49.89 -24.47
C THR A 426 6.79 -49.23 -24.07
N ASN A 427 7.83 -49.37 -24.90
CA ASN A 427 9.21 -48.92 -24.62
C ASN A 427 9.74 -49.39 -23.25
N ILE A 428 10.17 -50.67 -23.19
CA ILE A 428 10.77 -51.31 -22.02
C ILE A 428 12.28 -51.48 -22.26
N GLU A 429 13.12 -50.83 -21.46
CA GLU A 429 14.59 -50.92 -21.57
C GLU A 429 15.30 -51.72 -20.45
N SER A 430 14.62 -52.70 -19.85
CA SER A 430 15.28 -53.78 -19.07
C SER A 430 14.71 -55.17 -19.40
N ALA A 431 15.53 -56.22 -19.22
CA ALA A 431 15.59 -57.29 -20.24
C ALA A 431 14.95 -58.66 -19.88
N PHE A 432 14.16 -59.18 -20.82
CA PHE A 432 14.03 -60.62 -21.14
C PHE A 432 13.86 -60.81 -22.67
N SER A 433 14.26 -61.97 -23.21
CA SER A 433 14.33 -62.29 -24.65
C SER A 433 13.16 -63.19 -25.14
N SER A 434 12.80 -63.35 -26.43
CA SER A 434 13.63 -63.26 -27.65
C SER A 434 12.87 -63.14 -29.01
N SER A 435 13.59 -62.63 -30.03
CA SER A 435 13.56 -62.97 -31.49
C SER A 435 12.52 -62.39 -32.50
N SER A 436 13.05 -61.67 -33.52
CA SER A 436 12.54 -61.37 -34.90
C SER A 436 11.26 -60.51 -35.08
N LEU A 437 11.03 -59.65 -36.10
CA LEU A 437 11.72 -59.07 -37.31
C LEU A 437 10.78 -57.93 -37.87
N GLN A 438 11.06 -56.95 -38.77
CA GLN A 438 12.18 -56.45 -39.62
C GLN A 438 11.96 -54.93 -39.97
N LEU A 439 12.68 -54.34 -40.94
CA LEU A 439 12.65 -52.93 -41.43
C LEU A 439 12.76 -52.88 -43.00
N PRO A 440 12.88 -51.70 -43.68
CA PRO A 440 11.95 -50.57 -43.94
C PRO A 440 11.82 -50.36 -45.50
N PRO A 441 11.93 -49.16 -46.17
CA PRO A 441 11.44 -47.78 -45.97
C PRO A 441 10.60 -47.25 -47.21
N ASN A 442 10.25 -45.94 -47.28
CA ASN A 442 10.24 -45.10 -48.52
C ASN A 442 9.96 -43.59 -48.26
N ASP A 443 10.21 -42.72 -49.26
CA ASP A 443 10.61 -41.29 -49.11
C ASP A 443 9.71 -40.22 -49.85
N PRO A 444 9.95 -38.88 -49.67
CA PRO A 444 9.09 -37.73 -50.10
C PRO A 444 9.51 -37.14 -51.49
N PRO A 445 9.49 -35.82 -51.87
CA PRO A 445 8.92 -34.54 -51.32
C PRO A 445 8.27 -33.55 -52.36
N LEU A 446 7.93 -32.29 -51.97
CA LEU A 446 8.39 -30.99 -52.56
C LEU A 446 7.43 -29.76 -52.39
N GLN A 447 7.96 -28.61 -51.91
CA GLN A 447 7.75 -27.16 -52.29
C GLN A 447 6.30 -26.57 -52.44
N GLN A 448 5.93 -25.30 -52.21
CA GLN A 448 6.51 -23.96 -51.91
C GLN A 448 5.32 -22.98 -51.52
N ASN A 449 5.37 -21.69 -51.13
CA ASN A 449 6.37 -20.62 -50.80
C ASN A 449 5.68 -19.48 -49.95
N TYR A 450 6.39 -18.37 -49.65
CA TYR A 450 5.95 -17.09 -49.03
C TYR A 450 5.58 -15.99 -50.10
N PRO A 451 5.16 -14.72 -49.81
CA PRO A 451 4.99 -14.00 -48.52
C PRO A 451 3.73 -13.08 -48.35
N PHE A 452 3.60 -12.49 -47.14
CA PHE A 452 3.09 -11.15 -46.72
C PHE A 452 2.26 -10.23 -47.65
N GLU A 453 1.18 -9.64 -47.11
CA GLU A 453 0.55 -8.36 -47.54
C GLU A 453 0.20 -7.47 -46.32
N SER A 454 0.05 -6.15 -46.51
CA SER A 454 -0.23 -5.17 -45.44
C SER A 454 -1.10 -3.99 -45.87
N LEU A 455 -1.73 -3.32 -44.89
CA LEU A 455 -2.57 -2.10 -44.97
C LEU A 455 -2.60 -1.35 -46.31
N TRP A 456 -3.57 -1.69 -47.17
CA TRP A 456 -4.20 -0.80 -48.17
C TRP A 456 -5.45 -1.43 -48.79
N LEU A 457 -5.42 -2.77 -48.98
CA LEU A 457 -6.40 -3.55 -49.73
C LEU A 457 -7.75 -3.82 -49.01
N ARG A 458 -8.20 -2.89 -48.16
CA ARG A 458 -9.57 -2.90 -47.60
C ARG A 458 -10.24 -1.53 -47.48
N GLU A 459 -9.48 -0.44 -47.45
CA GLU A 459 -10.01 0.94 -47.36
C GLU A 459 -10.43 1.52 -48.73
N LYS A 460 -10.73 0.66 -49.71
CA LYS A 460 -10.80 1.05 -51.13
C LYS A 460 -11.96 0.46 -51.94
N GLU A 461 -13.02 -0.02 -51.30
CA GLU A 461 -14.26 -0.36 -52.02
C GLU A 461 -15.23 0.83 -52.17
N PHE A 462 -15.27 1.79 -51.22
CA PHE A 462 -16.20 2.93 -51.28
C PHE A 462 -15.59 4.27 -50.77
N GLY A 463 -14.70 4.87 -51.57
CA GLY A 463 -14.21 6.25 -51.34
C GLY A 463 -15.23 7.34 -51.73
N VAL A 464 -14.90 8.64 -51.75
CA VAL A 464 -13.58 9.30 -51.83
C VAL A 464 -13.64 10.71 -51.18
N GLU A 465 -12.53 11.12 -50.52
CA GLU A 465 -11.99 12.47 -50.19
C GLU A 465 -12.88 13.73 -50.00
N GLY A 466 -12.46 14.63 -49.08
CA GLY A 466 -13.03 15.99 -48.95
C GLY A 466 -12.33 16.90 -47.94
N SER A 467 -11.10 17.36 -48.21
CA SER A 467 -10.34 18.23 -47.30
C SER A 467 -10.57 19.74 -47.53
N GLY A 468 -10.91 20.51 -46.48
CA GLY A 468 -10.48 21.93 -46.39
C GLY A 468 -11.43 23.02 -45.85
N LEU A 469 -10.86 23.83 -44.95
CA LEU A 469 -10.97 25.30 -44.85
C LEU A 469 -12.28 26.00 -44.37
N ILE A 470 -12.21 26.46 -43.11
CA ILE A 470 -12.58 27.78 -42.55
C ILE A 470 -13.64 28.65 -43.27
N VAL A 471 -14.66 29.07 -42.50
CA VAL A 471 -15.22 30.44 -42.57
C VAL A 471 -15.28 31.05 -41.16
N ALA A 472 -14.68 32.22 -40.98
CA ALA A 472 -14.78 33.01 -39.74
C ALA A 472 -15.04 34.49 -40.06
N TYR A 473 -16.30 34.92 -39.91
CA TYR A 473 -16.74 36.33 -39.98
C TYR A 473 -18.19 36.43 -39.44
N GLY A 474 -18.62 37.45 -38.71
CA GLY A 474 -17.88 38.58 -38.14
C GLY A 474 -18.84 39.70 -37.66
N ARG A 475 -18.68 40.14 -36.41
CA ARG A 475 -19.44 41.21 -35.70
C ARG A 475 -20.82 40.83 -35.14
N THR A 476 -21.15 41.49 -34.02
CA THR A 476 -22.39 41.46 -33.20
C THR A 476 -22.71 40.16 -32.44
N LEU A 477 -22.98 40.29 -31.13
CA LEU A 477 -23.43 39.21 -30.25
C LEU A 477 -24.96 39.04 -30.33
N PRO A 478 -25.49 37.82 -30.34
CA PRO A 478 -26.78 37.50 -29.76
C PRO A 478 -26.60 37.20 -28.25
N SER A 479 -27.15 38.07 -27.40
CA SER A 479 -27.60 37.65 -26.06
C SER A 479 -29.04 37.12 -26.18
N ILE A 480 -29.64 36.45 -25.19
CA ILE A 480 -30.38 37.12 -24.11
C ILE A 480 -30.74 36.12 -22.99
N LYS A 481 -30.41 36.51 -21.76
CA LYS A 481 -31.15 36.32 -20.48
C LYS A 481 -32.13 35.15 -20.34
N ALA A 482 -31.87 34.33 -19.31
CA ALA A 482 -32.80 34.25 -18.17
C ALA A 482 -32.17 35.00 -16.98
N GLY A 483 -32.97 35.54 -16.06
CA GLY A 483 -32.46 36.27 -14.89
C GLY A 483 -32.95 35.62 -13.59
N GLY A 484 -32.10 35.58 -12.56
CA GLY A 484 -32.50 35.03 -11.25
C GLY A 484 -31.39 34.86 -10.21
N ILE A 485 -30.12 34.77 -10.60
CA ILE A 485 -28.99 34.59 -9.67
C ILE A 485 -27.99 35.74 -9.79
N GLN A 486 -27.45 36.13 -8.64
CA GLN A 486 -26.50 37.23 -8.42
C GLN A 486 -25.07 36.67 -8.44
N PHE A 487 -24.16 37.32 -9.19
CA PHE A 487 -22.75 36.93 -9.15
C PHE A 487 -22.15 37.22 -7.77
N ILE A 488 -21.68 36.16 -7.12
CA ILE A 488 -20.79 36.16 -5.95
C ILE A 488 -19.68 35.17 -6.30
N GLY A 489 -18.41 35.50 -6.05
CA GLY A 489 -17.27 34.60 -6.36
C GLY A 489 -16.43 34.98 -7.59
N CYS A 490 -16.67 36.13 -8.21
CA CYS A 490 -15.56 36.86 -8.84
C CYS A 490 -14.87 37.70 -7.76
N ASP A 491 -13.93 37.13 -7.01
CA ASP A 491 -12.96 37.86 -6.18
C ASP A 491 -11.77 36.96 -5.82
N ALA A 492 -10.71 37.54 -5.25
CA ALA A 492 -9.39 36.92 -5.16
C ALA A 492 -9.26 35.78 -4.13
N ILE A 493 -8.18 35.01 -4.29
CA ILE A 493 -7.65 34.08 -3.29
C ILE A 493 -7.27 34.92 -2.05
N HIS A 494 -8.13 34.92 -1.02
CA HIS A 494 -7.94 35.68 0.21
C HIS A 494 -7.70 34.75 1.41
N PRO A 495 -6.73 35.07 2.30
CA PRO A 495 -6.40 34.25 3.46
C PRO A 495 -7.55 34.17 4.46
N PRO A 496 -7.57 33.15 5.34
CA PRO A 496 -8.61 33.02 6.35
C PRO A 496 -8.70 34.29 7.22
N PRO A 497 -9.92 34.79 7.51
CA PRO A 497 -10.10 36.07 8.20
C PRO A 497 -9.38 36.05 9.56
N SER A 498 -8.54 37.06 9.76
CA SER A 498 -7.57 37.17 10.85
C SER A 498 -7.51 38.60 11.38
N GLN A 499 -6.97 38.75 12.60
CA GLN A 499 -6.78 40.04 13.24
C GLN A 499 -5.35 40.56 12.99
N ASP A 500 -5.23 41.72 12.33
CA ASP A 500 -3.94 42.40 12.15
C ASP A 500 -3.33 42.84 13.50
N ILE A 501 -2.16 42.27 13.79
CA ILE A 501 -1.34 42.57 14.98
C ILE A 501 -0.03 43.31 14.63
N SER A 502 0.14 43.80 13.40
CA SER A 502 1.32 44.60 12.96
C SER A 502 1.65 45.75 13.91
N HIS A 503 0.61 46.35 14.51
CA HIS A 503 0.74 47.44 15.47
C HIS A 503 1.49 47.04 16.75
N LEU A 504 1.48 45.77 17.17
CA LEU A 504 2.25 45.26 18.32
C LEU A 504 3.76 45.23 17.99
N PHE A 505 4.10 44.78 16.78
CA PHE A 505 5.49 44.73 16.30
C PHE A 505 6.06 46.12 16.00
N SER A 506 5.22 47.09 15.66
CA SER A 506 5.66 48.48 15.41
C SER A 506 6.42 49.11 16.59
N GLN A 507 6.17 48.66 17.82
CA GLN A 507 6.85 49.14 19.03
C GLN A 507 8.27 48.56 19.20
N ILE A 508 8.55 47.40 18.59
CA ILE A 508 9.83 46.70 18.64
C ILE A 508 10.90 47.44 17.81
N ASN A 509 10.48 48.10 16.73
CA ASN A 509 11.34 48.90 15.86
C ASN A 509 11.78 50.25 16.47
N TYR A 510 11.25 50.64 17.63
CA TYR A 510 11.75 51.81 18.36
C TYR A 510 12.90 51.42 19.29
N LYS A 511 14.03 52.14 19.17
CA LYS A 511 15.24 51.95 19.99
C LYS A 511 15.03 52.35 21.46
N PHE A 512 14.34 51.49 22.21
CA PHE A 512 14.33 51.47 23.67
C PHE A 512 15.34 50.45 24.20
N ASN A 513 15.85 50.66 25.43
CA ASN A 513 16.98 49.91 26.00
C ASN A 513 16.69 48.42 26.36
N ASN A 514 15.57 47.85 25.94
CA ASN A 514 15.20 46.46 26.19
C ASN A 514 15.18 45.68 24.87
N ASN A 515 16.18 44.84 24.64
CA ASN A 515 16.23 43.93 23.49
C ASN A 515 15.34 42.68 23.67
N HIS A 516 14.34 42.72 24.55
CA HIS A 516 13.48 41.56 24.89
C HIS A 516 12.01 41.97 24.98
N PHE A 517 11.18 41.31 24.17
CA PHE A 517 9.75 41.57 24.04
C PHE A 517 8.94 40.28 24.24
N THR A 518 7.79 40.36 24.91
CA THR A 518 6.85 39.24 25.02
C THR A 518 5.47 39.71 24.58
N ILE A 519 4.92 39.07 23.54
CA ILE A 519 3.55 39.26 23.07
C ILE A 519 2.73 38.05 23.50
N LYS A 520 1.52 38.30 24.00
CA LYS A 520 0.53 37.26 24.29
C LYS A 520 -0.61 37.36 23.30
N LEU A 521 -0.91 36.26 22.62
CA LEU A 521 -2.04 36.09 21.72
C LEU A 521 -3.14 35.34 22.46
N SER A 522 -4.39 35.71 22.22
CA SER A 522 -5.55 34.93 22.67
C SER A 522 -5.84 33.77 21.72
N PHE A 523 -6.89 33.01 22.00
CA PHE A 523 -7.63 32.27 20.98
C PHE A 523 -7.92 33.19 19.79
N GLY A 524 -7.68 32.72 18.56
CA GLY A 524 -7.91 33.48 17.33
C GLY A 524 -6.88 33.21 16.23
N ARG A 525 -7.19 33.78 15.05
CA ARG A 525 -6.27 33.88 13.90
C ARG A 525 -5.73 35.30 13.82
N PHE A 526 -4.41 35.44 13.67
CA PHE A 526 -3.71 36.71 13.68
C PHE A 526 -2.84 36.85 12.45
N SER A 527 -2.74 38.05 11.88
CA SER A 527 -1.87 38.36 10.74
C SER A 527 -0.92 39.52 11.07
N SER A 528 0.15 39.65 10.30
CA SER A 528 1.08 40.77 10.42
C SER A 528 1.76 41.06 9.10
N GLN A 529 2.10 42.33 8.89
CA GLN A 529 3.18 42.75 8.00
C GLN A 529 4.51 42.16 8.47
N THR A 530 5.51 42.10 7.58
CA THR A 530 6.85 41.56 7.87
C THR A 530 7.45 42.08 9.18
N VAL A 531 7.68 41.17 10.12
CA VAL A 531 8.31 41.45 11.41
C VAL A 531 9.83 41.30 11.24
N GLN A 532 10.55 42.43 11.25
CA GLN A 532 12.02 42.43 11.22
C GLN A 532 12.57 42.56 12.64
N LEU A 533 13.49 41.67 13.03
CA LEU A 533 14.16 41.66 14.34
C LEU A 533 15.68 41.76 14.15
N GLU A 534 16.29 42.83 14.67
CA GLU A 534 17.74 43.07 14.61
C GLU A 534 18.33 43.12 16.03
N GLU A 535 19.17 42.13 16.37
CA GLU A 535 19.80 41.96 17.69
C GLU A 535 18.80 41.92 18.87
N GLN A 536 17.65 41.26 18.66
CA GLN A 536 16.48 41.26 19.55
C GLN A 536 15.99 39.84 19.90
N ILE A 537 15.29 39.73 21.03
CA ILE A 537 14.59 38.53 21.49
C ILE A 537 13.08 38.82 21.49
N LEU A 538 12.33 38.06 20.69
CA LEU A 538 10.87 38.09 20.66
C LEU A 538 10.32 36.78 21.23
N VAL A 539 9.40 36.89 22.20
CA VAL A 539 8.64 35.75 22.74
C VAL A 539 7.18 35.89 22.33
N LEU A 540 6.64 34.94 21.57
CA LEU A 540 5.21 34.86 21.26
C LEU A 540 4.58 33.74 22.09
N LYS A 541 3.50 34.03 22.83
CA LYS A 541 2.76 33.01 23.60
C LYS A 541 1.28 33.04 23.26
N GLY A 542 0.75 31.96 22.70
CA GLY A 542 -0.68 31.77 22.50
C GLY A 542 -1.37 31.14 23.70
N GLN A 543 -2.57 30.58 23.46
CA GLN A 543 -3.33 29.80 24.45
C GLN A 543 -3.25 28.28 24.19
N GLY A 544 -3.09 27.86 22.93
CA GLY A 544 -2.92 26.48 22.50
C GLY A 544 -2.48 26.42 21.03
N GLU A 545 -1.78 25.36 20.64
CA GLU A 545 -1.19 25.23 19.29
C GLU A 545 -2.25 25.24 18.16
N SER A 546 -3.47 24.76 18.45
CA SER A 546 -4.64 24.83 17.58
C SER A 546 -5.56 26.04 17.84
N GLU A 547 -5.31 26.81 18.90
CA GLU A 547 -6.16 27.93 19.36
C GLU A 547 -5.64 29.29 18.91
N SER A 548 -4.32 29.47 18.90
CA SER A 548 -3.65 30.71 18.49
C SER A 548 -2.87 30.47 17.21
N LEU A 549 -3.38 30.98 16.09
CA LEU A 549 -2.81 30.77 14.75
C LEU A 549 -2.25 32.07 14.17
N LEU A 550 -1.00 32.04 13.73
CA LEU A 550 -0.34 33.15 13.03
C LEU A 550 -0.34 32.88 11.51
N ILE A 551 -0.93 33.78 10.71
CA ILE A 551 -1.16 33.61 9.27
C ILE A 551 -0.31 34.60 8.47
N GLN A 552 0.34 34.10 7.42
CA GLN A 552 1.05 34.91 6.41
C GLN A 552 0.05 35.53 5.43
N GLU A 553 -0.53 36.68 5.78
CA GLU A 553 -1.59 37.35 5.00
C GLU A 553 -1.10 37.82 3.61
N ASN A 554 0.17 38.20 3.48
CA ASN A 554 0.80 38.52 2.20
C ASN A 554 1.74 37.40 1.76
N ILE A 555 1.26 36.54 0.85
CA ILE A 555 1.98 35.37 0.35
C ILE A 555 3.33 35.71 -0.31
N SER A 556 3.45 36.90 -0.91
CA SER A 556 4.66 37.37 -1.61
C SER A 556 5.71 37.99 -0.67
N GLN A 557 5.44 38.08 0.64
CA GLN A 557 6.34 38.67 1.62
C GLN A 557 6.69 37.70 2.75
N THR A 558 7.97 37.72 3.16
CA THR A 558 8.44 36.98 4.35
C THR A 558 7.74 37.50 5.60
N LEU A 559 7.21 36.60 6.44
CA LEU A 559 6.50 37.00 7.66
C LEU A 559 7.46 37.47 8.76
N ILE A 560 8.60 36.79 8.95
CA ILE A 560 9.60 37.17 9.95
C ILE A 560 11.01 37.19 9.34
N ILE A 561 11.75 38.28 9.54
CA ILE A 561 13.17 38.41 9.15
C ILE A 561 14.02 38.52 10.43
N LEU A 562 14.90 37.53 10.64
CA LEU A 562 15.79 37.45 11.79
C LEU A 562 17.22 37.87 11.41
N GLN A 563 17.76 38.87 12.09
CA GLN A 563 19.14 39.30 11.95
C GLN A 563 19.86 39.31 13.31
N ASN A 564 20.65 38.26 13.57
CA ASN A 564 21.29 37.99 14.86
C ASN A 564 20.26 37.95 16.03
N SER A 565 19.05 37.41 15.78
CA SER A 565 17.88 37.58 16.65
C SER A 565 17.25 36.24 17.06
N HIS A 566 16.57 36.24 18.20
CA HIS A 566 15.92 35.07 18.80
C HIS A 566 14.40 35.18 18.70
N LEU A 567 13.74 34.12 18.24
CA LEU A 567 12.28 33.96 18.24
C LEU A 567 11.90 32.73 19.06
N ASN A 568 11.28 32.94 20.21
CA ASN A 568 10.77 31.86 21.05
C ASN A 568 9.24 31.84 20.96
N THR A 569 8.65 30.71 20.60
CA THR A 569 7.19 30.57 20.49
C THR A 569 6.66 29.49 21.42
N GLN A 570 5.47 29.70 21.98
CA GLN A 570 4.83 28.73 22.90
C GLN A 570 3.32 28.74 22.72
N TYR A 571 2.70 27.55 22.69
CA TYR A 571 1.24 27.36 22.62
C TYR A 571 0.57 28.10 21.45
N LEU A 572 1.17 28.05 20.26
CA LEU A 572 0.67 28.64 19.02
C LEU A 572 1.22 27.88 17.81
N SER A 573 0.56 28.00 16.65
CA SER A 573 1.12 27.54 15.37
C SER A 573 1.18 28.69 14.35
N ALA A 574 2.22 28.67 13.51
CA ALA A 574 2.19 29.40 12.24
C ALA A 574 1.46 28.55 11.20
N GLN A 575 0.44 29.12 10.55
CA GLN A 575 -0.35 28.47 9.51
C GLN A 575 0.12 28.96 8.13
N LEU A 576 0.69 28.03 7.36
CA LEU A 576 1.14 28.26 6.00
C LEU A 576 -0.05 28.29 5.05
N TRP A 577 -0.10 29.31 4.21
CA TRP A 577 -1.19 29.53 3.27
C TRP A 577 -0.65 30.20 2.00
N GLY A 578 -0.46 29.42 0.94
CA GLY A 578 -0.22 29.90 -0.43
C GLY A 578 1.10 30.63 -0.67
N ALA A 579 2.09 30.48 0.22
CA ALA A 579 3.24 31.39 0.27
C ALA A 579 4.18 31.27 -0.94
N GLU A 580 4.46 32.43 -1.57
CA GLU A 580 5.48 32.64 -2.59
C GLU A 580 6.83 33.04 -1.99
N SER A 581 6.84 33.45 -0.72
CA SER A 581 8.01 33.87 0.05
C SER A 581 8.15 33.06 1.34
N ALA A 582 9.40 32.83 1.77
CA ALA A 582 9.67 32.04 2.97
C ALA A 582 8.95 32.57 4.21
N LEU A 583 8.41 31.70 5.06
CA LEU A 583 7.75 32.12 6.31
C LEU A 583 8.74 32.88 7.22
N ILE A 584 9.94 32.32 7.42
CA ILE A 584 11.01 32.94 8.20
C ILE A 584 12.33 32.96 7.42
N ARG A 585 12.96 34.14 7.35
CA ARG A 585 14.27 34.35 6.72
C ARG A 585 15.32 34.70 7.78
N SER A 586 16.44 33.98 7.80
CA SER A 586 17.63 34.32 8.58
C SER A 586 18.68 35.00 7.70
N GLN A 587 19.25 36.10 8.20
CA GLN A 587 20.27 36.88 7.51
C GLN A 587 21.28 37.50 8.50
N GLY A 588 22.41 37.98 7.99
CA GLY A 588 23.39 38.72 8.78
C GLY A 588 24.71 37.97 8.96
N ASN A 589 25.36 38.17 10.11
CA ASN A 589 26.73 37.71 10.32
C ASN A 589 26.92 36.77 11.51
N GLY A 590 26.07 36.88 12.53
CA GLY A 590 26.05 36.04 13.73
C GLY A 590 25.07 34.88 13.62
N MET A 591 24.46 34.51 14.74
CA MET A 591 23.45 33.45 14.89
C MET A 591 22.08 34.06 15.14
N SER A 592 21.08 33.60 14.40
CA SER A 592 19.66 33.75 14.76
C SER A 592 19.16 32.42 15.35
N ILE A 593 18.21 32.46 16.29
CA ILE A 593 17.68 31.26 16.98
C ILE A 593 16.15 31.24 16.88
N ILE A 594 15.58 30.06 16.65
CA ILE A 594 14.14 29.81 16.70
C ILE A 594 13.90 28.62 17.64
N ASP A 595 12.99 28.80 18.60
CA ASP A 595 12.75 27.89 19.73
C ASP A 595 11.24 27.66 19.91
N GLY A 596 10.78 26.41 19.84
CA GLY A 596 9.40 26.02 20.16
C GLY A 596 8.36 26.32 19.07
N LEU A 597 8.73 26.35 17.79
CA LEU A 597 7.80 26.69 16.69
C LEU A 597 7.01 25.47 16.20
N ARG A 598 5.72 25.69 15.98
CA ARG A 598 4.83 24.76 15.28
C ARG A 598 4.43 25.38 13.96
N VAL A 599 4.56 24.63 12.88
CA VAL A 599 4.19 25.03 11.53
C VAL A 599 3.19 24.02 10.99
N ILE A 600 2.01 24.49 10.59
CA ILE A 600 0.94 23.68 10.03
C ILE A 600 0.56 24.21 8.64
N GLY A 601 0.27 23.32 7.70
CA GLY A 601 -0.37 23.73 6.44
C GLY A 601 -1.89 23.90 6.57
N VAL A 602 -2.55 23.86 5.41
CA VAL A 602 -4.02 23.89 5.27
C VAL A 602 -4.42 22.85 4.22
N LYS A 603 -5.28 21.90 4.60
CA LYS A 603 -5.70 20.76 3.76
C LYS A 603 -6.72 21.12 2.67
N GLN A 604 -6.52 22.24 1.96
CA GLN A 604 -7.37 22.65 0.82
C GLN A 604 -6.58 22.60 -0.49
N GLU A 605 -7.14 21.91 -1.48
CA GLU A 605 -6.51 21.45 -2.73
C GLU A 605 -6.17 22.55 -3.76
N ARG A 606 -6.11 23.81 -3.32
CA ARG A 606 -5.84 24.98 -4.18
C ARG A 606 -4.85 25.99 -3.57
N ILE A 607 -4.27 25.65 -2.42
CA ILE A 607 -3.34 26.52 -1.68
C ILE A 607 -1.90 26.15 -2.05
N ILE A 608 -1.35 26.82 -3.07
CA ILE A 608 -0.05 26.46 -3.65
C ILE A 608 1.11 27.12 -2.88
N MET A 609 1.83 26.32 -2.09
CA MET A 609 3.09 26.73 -1.45
C MET A 609 4.25 26.71 -2.46
N HIS A 610 4.72 27.87 -2.92
CA HIS A 610 5.76 27.94 -3.95
C HIS A 610 7.19 28.00 -3.37
N ASN A 611 7.36 28.18 -2.05
CA ASN A 611 8.63 28.49 -1.39
C ASN A 611 8.81 27.75 -0.04
N CYS A 612 10.03 27.78 0.50
CA CYS A 612 10.46 27.14 1.74
C CYS A 612 9.79 27.71 3.01
N VAL A 613 9.88 26.97 4.13
CA VAL A 613 9.46 27.46 5.45
C VAL A 613 10.55 28.34 6.08
N PHE A 614 11.81 27.89 5.99
CA PHE A 614 12.96 28.58 6.56
C PHE A 614 14.04 28.83 5.50
N GLU A 615 14.44 30.09 5.32
CA GLU A 615 15.47 30.49 4.37
C GLU A 615 16.72 31.04 5.08
N VAL A 616 17.87 30.39 4.94
CA VAL A 616 19.15 30.90 5.44
C VAL A 616 19.88 31.61 4.31
N ILE A 617 19.72 32.94 4.23
CA ILE A 617 20.40 33.79 3.25
C ILE A 617 21.88 33.92 3.60
N SER A 618 22.18 34.22 4.87
CA SER A 618 23.53 34.53 5.37
C SER A 618 23.62 34.39 6.88
N GLY A 619 24.84 34.16 7.38
CA GLY A 619 25.07 33.98 8.81
C GLY A 619 24.75 32.55 9.26
N LYS A 620 24.29 32.40 10.50
CA LYS A 620 23.94 31.11 11.11
C LYS A 620 22.47 31.08 11.54
N LEU A 621 21.83 29.92 11.49
CA LEU A 621 20.50 29.68 12.04
C LEU A 621 20.53 28.47 12.99
N SER A 622 19.85 28.59 14.12
CA SER A 622 19.59 27.51 15.07
C SER A 622 18.08 27.29 15.15
N LEU A 623 17.64 26.05 14.95
CA LEU A 623 16.26 25.59 15.04
C LEU A 623 16.16 24.57 16.19
N ILE A 624 15.36 24.86 17.20
CA ILE A 624 15.22 24.05 18.42
C ILE A 624 13.73 23.80 18.70
N ASP A 625 13.36 22.54 18.96
CA ASP A 625 11.96 22.13 19.21
C ASP A 625 11.00 22.67 18.13
N ILE A 626 11.20 22.24 16.89
CA ILE A 626 10.38 22.68 15.74
C ILE A 626 9.58 21.51 15.19
N GLN A 627 8.27 21.69 15.03
CA GLN A 627 7.40 20.76 14.33
C GLN A 627 6.90 21.39 13.03
N ILE A 628 6.94 20.63 11.93
CA ILE A 628 6.34 21.00 10.64
C ILE A 628 5.42 19.85 10.20
N LYS A 629 4.15 20.14 9.93
CA LYS A 629 3.18 19.10 9.52
C LYS A 629 2.03 19.59 8.65
N ASP A 630 1.32 18.63 8.06
CA ASP A 630 0.08 18.85 7.30
C ASP A 630 0.23 19.88 6.16
N ILE A 631 1.41 19.92 5.51
CA ILE A 631 1.68 20.83 4.39
C ILE A 631 1.38 20.10 3.08
N ASN A 632 0.47 20.66 2.27
CA ASN A 632 0.34 20.31 0.86
C ASN A 632 1.19 21.28 0.01
N ILE A 633 1.88 20.75 -0.99
CA ILE A 633 2.63 21.53 -1.98
C ILE A 633 2.20 21.09 -3.38
N THR A 634 2.06 22.05 -4.30
CA THR A 634 1.73 21.82 -5.71
C THR A 634 2.63 22.73 -6.55
N GLU A 635 2.74 22.53 -7.87
CA GLU A 635 3.42 23.50 -8.75
C GLU A 635 2.60 23.85 -10.00
N ASN A 636 2.63 25.12 -10.39
CA ASN A 636 1.80 25.67 -11.46
C ASN A 636 2.56 25.61 -12.81
N TYR A 637 2.10 24.77 -13.73
CA TYR A 637 2.66 24.56 -15.08
C TYR A 637 2.71 25.82 -15.97
N ASN A 638 2.14 26.95 -15.55
CA ASN A 638 2.05 28.15 -16.38
C ASN A 638 3.25 29.12 -16.27
N GLU A 639 4.13 29.00 -15.27
CA GLU A 639 5.38 29.78 -15.19
C GLU A 639 6.51 29.21 -16.07
N ILE A 640 6.16 28.72 -17.26
CA ILE A 640 7.09 28.07 -18.19
C ILE A 640 7.65 29.09 -19.18
N ASN A 641 8.86 29.60 -18.91
CA ASN A 641 9.69 30.22 -19.94
C ASN A 641 11.19 29.92 -19.78
N SER A 642 11.81 29.53 -20.89
CA SER A 642 13.20 29.07 -21.02
C SER A 642 13.57 27.73 -20.35
N LEU A 643 14.32 26.91 -21.09
CA LEU A 643 14.71 25.53 -20.73
C LEU A 643 16.18 25.42 -20.28
N LYS A 644 16.92 26.53 -20.17
CA LYS A 644 18.38 26.52 -19.93
C LYS A 644 18.83 26.84 -18.50
N GLU A 645 17.97 27.42 -17.68
CA GLU A 645 18.27 27.69 -16.25
C GLU A 645 17.69 26.61 -15.32
N ARG A 646 16.91 25.66 -15.87
CA ARG A 646 16.08 24.69 -15.14
C ARG A 646 16.81 23.64 -14.29
N LYS A 647 18.10 23.36 -14.55
CA LYS A 647 18.82 22.29 -13.81
C LYS A 647 19.07 22.58 -12.32
N ASN A 648 18.73 23.78 -11.81
CA ASN A 648 19.13 24.23 -10.47
C ASN A 648 17.97 24.62 -9.52
N MET A 649 16.69 24.42 -9.88
CA MET A 649 15.54 24.83 -9.03
C MET A 649 14.97 23.69 -8.16
N MET A 650 15.87 22.96 -7.48
CA MET A 650 15.50 22.05 -6.40
C MET A 650 15.12 22.86 -5.15
N LYS A 651 13.91 22.69 -4.63
CA LYS A 651 13.38 23.44 -3.47
C LYS A 651 13.43 22.60 -2.20
N GLY A 652 13.29 23.22 -1.03
CA GLY A 652 13.10 22.48 0.21
C GLY A 652 12.29 23.20 1.28
N LEU A 653 11.93 22.50 2.36
CA LEU A 653 11.27 23.13 3.51
C LEU A 653 12.24 24.02 4.30
N ILE A 654 13.52 23.66 4.32
CA ILE A 654 14.63 24.51 4.77
C ILE A 654 15.65 24.65 3.63
N GLU A 655 16.08 25.87 3.34
CA GLU A 655 17.08 26.14 2.29
C GLU A 655 18.27 26.96 2.78
N MET A 656 19.49 26.40 2.65
CA MET A 656 20.74 27.12 2.88
C MET A 656 21.26 27.70 1.57
N LYS A 657 21.19 29.04 1.40
CA LYS A 657 21.67 29.74 0.19
C LYS A 657 23.20 29.93 0.24
N GLY A 658 23.79 30.37 -0.87
CA GLY A 658 25.24 30.48 -1.09
C GLY A 658 26.06 31.42 -0.18
N ASN A 659 25.46 32.06 0.83
CA ASN A 659 26.20 32.80 1.88
C ASN A 659 25.88 32.30 3.30
N ALA A 660 25.10 31.21 3.44
CA ALA A 660 24.87 30.54 4.71
C ALA A 660 26.20 29.99 5.28
N LYS A 661 26.39 30.10 6.59
CA LYS A 661 27.57 29.59 7.29
C LYS A 661 27.25 28.30 8.03
N GLU A 662 26.12 28.26 8.72
CA GLU A 662 25.73 27.14 9.60
C GLU A 662 24.22 27.06 9.78
N LEU A 663 23.71 25.84 9.82
CA LEU A 663 22.34 25.48 10.17
C LEU A 663 22.41 24.39 11.24
N TYR A 664 22.07 24.76 12.47
CA TYR A 664 21.93 23.84 13.60
C TYR A 664 20.46 23.49 13.78
N ILE A 665 20.15 22.21 13.92
CA ILE A 665 18.79 21.69 14.08
C ILE A 665 18.78 20.68 15.23
N GLU A 666 17.87 20.85 16.20
CA GLU A 666 17.70 19.99 17.37
C GLU A 666 16.20 19.79 17.67
N LYS A 667 15.77 18.56 18.00
CA LYS A 667 14.36 18.25 18.32
C LYS A 667 13.41 18.69 17.22
N PHE A 668 13.72 18.25 16.01
CA PHE A 668 13.02 18.64 14.78
C PHE A 668 12.16 17.49 14.26
N PHE A 669 10.90 17.78 13.95
CA PHE A 669 9.90 16.76 13.63
C PHE A 669 9.11 17.16 12.37
N ILE A 670 9.29 16.38 11.29
CA ILE A 670 8.51 16.50 10.05
C ILE A 670 7.60 15.28 9.89
N THR A 671 6.32 15.53 9.58
CA THR A 671 5.29 14.50 9.31
C THR A 671 4.27 15.01 8.30
N ASN A 672 3.71 14.15 7.45
CA ASN A 672 2.59 14.47 6.56
C ASN A 672 2.81 15.73 5.67
N ILE A 673 3.77 15.64 4.73
CA ILE A 673 4.11 16.68 3.75
C ILE A 673 3.71 16.21 2.33
N ASN A 674 2.45 16.39 1.96
CA ASN A 674 1.91 15.99 0.66
C ASN A 674 2.47 16.86 -0.49
N ILE A 675 2.83 16.23 -1.62
CA ILE A 675 3.40 16.91 -2.79
C ILE A 675 2.69 16.41 -4.07
N GLU A 676 1.90 17.28 -4.68
CA GLU A 676 1.01 16.98 -5.80
C GLU A 676 1.50 17.60 -7.12
N ASN A 677 1.25 16.91 -8.24
CA ASN A 677 1.37 17.44 -9.61
C ASN A 677 2.74 17.98 -10.08
N ILE A 678 3.85 17.77 -9.37
CA ILE A 678 5.17 18.26 -9.81
C ILE A 678 5.75 17.39 -10.95
N ASN A 679 6.40 18.01 -11.94
CA ASN A 679 7.15 17.32 -13.00
C ASN A 679 8.29 16.46 -12.43
N GLN A 680 8.60 15.31 -13.06
CA GLN A 680 9.69 14.42 -12.65
C GLN A 680 11.07 15.10 -12.50
N GLU A 681 11.31 16.24 -13.16
CA GLU A 681 12.56 17.02 -13.06
C GLU A 681 12.64 17.96 -11.83
N GLN A 682 11.53 18.26 -11.15
CA GLN A 682 11.47 19.18 -10.01
C GLN A 682 11.02 18.43 -8.76
N ARG A 683 11.74 18.62 -7.64
CA ARG A 683 11.62 17.77 -6.44
C ARG A 683 11.83 18.62 -5.19
N ILE A 684 11.12 18.28 -4.11
CA ILE A 684 11.18 19.01 -2.84
C ILE A 684 11.77 18.12 -1.76
N SER A 685 12.88 18.57 -1.17
CA SER A 685 13.60 17.88 -0.10
C SER A 685 13.32 18.56 1.25
N SER A 686 13.44 17.88 2.40
CA SER A 686 13.21 18.57 3.69
C SER A 686 14.26 19.65 3.93
N ILE A 687 15.53 19.37 3.64
CA ILE A 687 16.65 20.31 3.71
C ILE A 687 17.39 20.33 2.35
N VAL A 688 17.48 21.50 1.72
CA VAL A 688 18.38 21.75 0.57
C VAL A 688 19.57 22.61 1.01
N MET A 689 20.78 22.09 0.77
CA MET A 689 22.03 22.67 1.26
C MET A 689 22.97 23.05 0.11
N ASN A 690 23.21 24.34 -0.10
CA ASN A 690 24.14 24.81 -1.13
C ASN A 690 25.56 25.11 -0.61
N VAL A 691 25.75 25.45 0.68
CA VAL A 691 27.08 25.65 1.29
C VAL A 691 26.98 25.69 2.83
N GLY A 692 28.10 25.44 3.52
CA GLY A 692 28.27 25.71 4.95
C GLY A 692 28.26 24.46 5.81
N HIS A 693 27.86 24.60 7.07
CA HIS A 693 27.82 23.51 8.04
C HIS A 693 26.37 23.17 8.41
N LEU A 694 25.90 21.98 8.01
CA LEU A 694 24.66 21.41 8.53
C LEU A 694 25.01 20.55 9.75
N LYS A 695 24.47 20.89 10.93
CA LYS A 695 24.46 20.01 12.10
C LYS A 695 23.02 19.70 12.49
N LEU A 696 22.70 18.41 12.60
CA LEU A 696 21.36 17.90 12.87
C LEU A 696 21.42 16.88 14.01
N SER A 697 20.75 17.17 15.12
CA SER A 697 20.69 16.30 16.30
C SER A 697 19.25 15.99 16.72
N ASP A 698 19.04 14.81 17.32
CA ASP A 698 17.80 14.40 17.99
C ASP A 698 16.50 14.70 17.22
N SER A 699 16.40 14.20 15.99
CA SER A 699 15.36 14.62 15.03
C SER A 699 14.74 13.44 14.26
N THR A 700 13.50 13.62 13.79
CA THR A 700 12.76 12.65 12.97
C THR A 700 12.26 13.29 11.68
N PHE A 701 12.57 12.63 10.58
CA PHE A 701 12.01 12.90 9.26
C PHE A 701 11.10 11.72 8.91
N LEU A 702 9.79 11.95 8.95
CA LEU A 702 8.76 10.96 8.59
C LEU A 702 8.08 11.38 7.30
N GLY A 703 8.23 10.55 6.27
CA GLY A 703 7.29 10.47 5.17
C GLY A 703 6.27 9.38 5.51
N GLU A 704 5.00 9.74 5.42
CA GLU A 704 3.88 8.81 5.37
C GLU A 704 3.53 8.54 3.89
N ALA A 705 2.73 7.51 3.59
CA ALA A 705 2.59 6.88 2.26
C ALA A 705 2.03 7.75 1.09
N TYR A 706 1.93 9.06 1.28
CA TYR A 706 1.52 10.06 0.28
C TYR A 706 2.47 11.28 0.21
N THR A 707 3.64 11.25 0.89
CA THR A 707 4.24 12.50 1.42
C THR A 707 5.78 12.69 1.34
N SER A 708 6.42 12.27 0.24
CA SER A 708 7.68 12.89 -0.23
C SER A 708 7.96 12.65 -1.71
N SER A 709 8.60 13.62 -2.38
CA SER A 709 9.18 13.50 -3.73
C SER A 709 10.68 13.83 -3.76
N GLY A 710 11.33 13.78 -2.60
CA GLY A 710 12.69 14.23 -2.38
C GLY A 710 13.23 13.80 -1.03
N SER A 711 14.52 14.02 -0.83
CA SER A 711 15.28 13.48 0.29
C SER A 711 15.06 14.29 1.58
N ALA A 712 15.27 13.69 2.75
CA ALA A 712 15.37 14.45 3.99
C ALA A 712 16.51 15.48 3.92
N ILE A 713 17.68 15.06 3.42
CA ILE A 713 18.85 15.93 3.20
C ILE A 713 19.30 15.83 1.75
N ARG A 714 19.38 16.98 1.06
CA ARG A 714 19.92 17.07 -0.31
C ARG A 714 20.92 18.20 -0.45
N ALA A 715 22.17 17.86 -0.75
CA ALA A 715 23.29 18.81 -0.80
C ALA A 715 23.88 18.99 -2.21
N TYR A 716 23.98 20.25 -2.63
CA TYR A 716 24.59 20.72 -3.88
C TYR A 716 25.71 21.73 -3.54
N PRO A 717 26.86 21.25 -3.02
CA PRO A 717 27.90 22.11 -2.47
C PRO A 717 28.52 23.04 -3.53
N THR A 718 28.36 24.34 -3.28
CA THR A 718 28.94 25.46 -4.06
C THR A 718 30.19 26.03 -3.38
N GLY A 719 30.62 25.42 -2.28
CA GLY A 719 31.82 25.71 -1.52
C GLY A 719 32.08 24.64 -0.45
N PRO A 720 33.17 24.73 0.32
CA PRO A 720 33.50 23.80 1.40
C PRO A 720 32.32 23.62 2.36
N SER A 721 31.91 22.38 2.59
CA SER A 721 30.68 22.06 3.33
C SER A 721 30.84 20.85 4.25
N THR A 722 30.03 20.78 5.31
CA THR A 722 29.98 19.61 6.21
C THR A 722 28.55 19.23 6.57
N ILE A 723 28.30 17.93 6.71
CA ILE A 723 27.03 17.35 7.19
C ILE A 723 27.37 16.49 8.41
N ASP A 724 26.94 16.92 9.59
CA ASP A 724 27.10 16.22 10.87
C ASP A 724 25.72 15.88 11.44
N VAL A 725 25.42 14.59 11.55
CA VAL A 725 24.08 14.05 11.84
C VAL A 725 24.19 13.07 13.00
N GLU A 726 23.50 13.35 14.11
CA GLU A 726 23.64 12.56 15.33
C GLU A 726 22.28 12.28 16.01
N GLY A 727 21.95 11.01 16.24
CA GLY A 727 20.70 10.64 16.91
C GLY A 727 19.45 10.86 16.05
N VAL A 728 19.46 10.50 14.76
CA VAL A 728 18.40 10.89 13.80
C VAL A 728 17.68 9.68 13.20
N ILE A 729 16.35 9.80 13.06
CA ILE A 729 15.50 8.83 12.36
C ILE A 729 15.08 9.39 10.99
N PHE A 730 15.32 8.60 9.95
CA PHE A 730 14.83 8.83 8.59
C PHE A 730 13.87 7.69 8.21
N LYS A 731 12.56 7.96 8.21
CA LYS A 731 11.50 6.96 8.08
C LYS A 731 10.56 7.30 6.92
N GLY A 732 10.23 6.30 6.10
CA GLY A 732 9.30 6.44 4.97
C GLY A 732 9.68 7.54 3.98
N GLN A 733 10.97 7.86 3.82
CA GLN A 733 11.44 8.82 2.82
C GLN A 733 11.35 8.16 1.43
N GLU A 734 10.19 8.29 0.80
CA GLU A 734 9.92 7.75 -0.53
C GLU A 734 10.22 8.75 -1.64
N ASN A 735 10.45 8.23 -2.83
CA ASN A 735 10.52 9.03 -4.05
C ASN A 735 10.06 8.21 -5.26
N GLY A 736 9.55 8.88 -6.30
CA GLY A 736 9.00 8.23 -7.49
C GLY A 736 10.07 7.61 -8.41
N GLN A 737 9.64 7.06 -9.54
CA GLN A 737 10.56 6.53 -10.56
C GLN A 737 11.49 7.64 -11.11
N GLY A 738 12.76 7.32 -11.31
CA GLY A 738 13.81 8.21 -11.82
C GLY A 738 14.62 8.90 -10.71
N THR A 739 14.84 8.26 -9.57
CA THR A 739 15.31 8.91 -8.33
C THR A 739 16.46 8.22 -7.59
N ASN A 740 17.34 9.05 -7.02
CA ASN A 740 18.54 8.63 -6.30
C ASN A 740 18.57 9.26 -4.90
N GLY A 741 18.86 8.46 -3.86
CA GLY A 741 19.08 8.91 -2.48
C GLY A 741 17.77 9.21 -1.73
N GLY A 742 17.09 8.18 -1.22
CA GLY A 742 15.79 8.33 -0.56
C GLY A 742 15.85 9.20 0.70
N ALA A 743 16.72 8.90 1.66
CA ALA A 743 16.92 9.76 2.83
C ALA A 743 17.97 10.87 2.61
N VAL A 744 19.10 10.56 1.95
CA VAL A 744 20.24 11.48 1.80
C VAL A 744 20.79 11.46 0.36
N TYR A 745 20.98 12.64 -0.23
CA TYR A 745 21.67 12.83 -1.51
C TYR A 745 22.76 13.90 -1.41
N VAL A 746 23.96 13.65 -1.93
CA VAL A 746 25.07 14.62 -1.97
C VAL A 746 25.80 14.61 -3.31
N ASP A 747 26.02 15.79 -3.92
CA ASP A 747 26.76 15.94 -5.17
C ASP A 747 28.18 16.49 -4.97
N MET A 748 29.16 15.62 -4.69
CA MET A 748 30.57 15.98 -4.47
C MET A 748 31.39 16.18 -5.76
N ARG A 749 30.75 16.36 -6.93
CA ARG A 749 31.48 16.56 -8.20
C ARG A 749 32.20 17.90 -8.29
N VAL A 750 31.70 18.92 -7.60
CA VAL A 750 32.26 20.30 -7.63
C VAL A 750 33.05 20.63 -6.37
N PHE A 751 32.56 20.20 -5.20
CA PHE A 751 33.20 20.42 -3.90
C PHE A 751 32.97 19.19 -3.00
N ASP A 752 34.01 18.80 -2.25
CA ASP A 752 33.90 17.76 -1.22
C ASP A 752 32.97 18.21 -0.07
N VAL A 753 32.19 17.28 0.48
CA VAL A 753 31.43 17.46 1.72
C VAL A 753 31.94 16.48 2.76
N GLN A 754 32.37 16.98 3.92
CA GLN A 754 32.73 16.08 5.03
C GLN A 754 31.46 15.57 5.70
N MET A 755 31.27 14.25 5.74
CA MET A 755 30.06 13.60 6.26
C MET A 755 30.37 12.79 7.53
N SER A 756 29.54 13.00 8.55
CA SER A 756 29.54 12.33 9.86
C SER A 756 28.09 11.98 10.20
N PHE A 757 27.81 10.69 10.36
CA PHE A 757 26.50 10.15 10.73
C PHE A 757 26.70 9.21 11.92
N ARG A 758 26.00 9.48 13.03
CA ARG A 758 26.23 8.88 14.35
C ARG A 758 24.91 8.47 14.98
N ARG A 759 24.74 7.17 15.26
CA ARG A 759 23.48 6.59 15.77
C ARG A 759 22.28 7.09 14.95
N CYS A 760 22.17 6.63 13.70
CA CYS A 760 21.03 6.96 12.84
C CYS A 760 20.23 5.69 12.51
N ILE A 761 18.91 5.80 12.46
CA ILE A 761 18.03 4.71 12.01
C ILE A 761 17.38 5.12 10.70
N PHE A 762 17.51 4.27 9.69
CA PHE A 762 16.87 4.43 8.39
C PHE A 762 15.78 3.36 8.23
N ILE A 763 14.54 3.72 7.84
CA ILE A 763 13.38 2.83 7.95
C ILE A 763 12.46 2.97 6.74
N GLY A 764 12.34 1.94 5.89
CA GLY A 764 11.37 1.92 4.79
C GLY A 764 11.51 3.06 3.77
N ASN A 765 12.70 3.65 3.65
CA ASN A 765 12.99 4.67 2.65
C ASN A 765 13.18 4.01 1.27
N LYS A 766 12.85 4.71 0.18
CA LYS A 766 12.81 4.15 -1.18
C LYS A 766 13.38 5.12 -2.22
N ALA A 767 14.13 4.59 -3.18
CA ALA A 767 14.62 5.27 -4.38
C ALA A 767 15.08 4.20 -5.39
N ASP A 768 15.16 4.50 -6.69
CA ASP A 768 15.70 3.55 -7.69
C ASP A 768 17.13 3.10 -7.33
N TYR A 769 17.92 4.01 -6.75
CA TYR A 769 19.30 3.77 -6.32
C TYR A 769 19.63 4.53 -5.04
N GLY A 770 20.19 3.85 -4.04
CA GLY A 770 20.49 4.47 -2.76
C GLY A 770 19.21 4.71 -1.96
N SER A 771 18.47 3.65 -1.62
CA SER A 771 17.19 3.73 -0.90
C SER A 771 17.30 4.58 0.37
N ASN A 772 18.45 4.49 1.05
CA ASN A 772 18.83 5.44 2.09
C ASN A 772 19.75 6.56 1.56
N ILE A 773 20.87 6.23 0.92
CA ILE A 773 21.93 7.22 0.64
C ILE A 773 22.47 7.10 -0.79
N PHE A 774 22.57 8.25 -1.47
CA PHE A 774 23.26 8.36 -2.75
C PHE A 774 24.29 9.49 -2.77
N ILE A 775 25.49 9.22 -3.28
CA ILE A 775 26.55 10.23 -3.40
C ILE A 775 27.13 10.25 -4.82
N ARG A 776 27.27 11.43 -5.42
CA ARG A 776 28.05 11.60 -6.66
C ARG A 776 29.45 12.05 -6.33
N TYR A 777 30.46 11.42 -6.92
CA TYR A 777 31.86 11.82 -6.80
C TYR A 777 32.40 12.28 -8.16
N SER A 778 33.36 13.21 -8.19
CA SER A 778 34.15 13.44 -9.41
C SER A 778 35.16 12.31 -9.66
N SER A 779 35.60 11.62 -8.60
CA SER A 779 36.70 10.65 -8.63
C SER A 779 36.55 9.55 -7.58
N PRO A 780 36.99 8.29 -7.84
CA PRO A 780 36.90 7.18 -6.87
C PRO A 780 37.65 7.42 -5.54
N PHE A 781 38.58 8.37 -5.52
CA PHE A 781 39.37 8.75 -4.34
C PHE A 781 38.63 9.66 -3.35
N GLN A 782 37.51 10.29 -3.76
CA GLN A 782 36.66 11.09 -2.86
C GLN A 782 35.69 10.23 -2.04
N ARG A 783 35.60 8.91 -2.31
CA ARG A 783 34.64 8.02 -1.62
C ARG A 783 34.83 8.09 -0.11
N ILE A 784 33.73 8.39 0.59
CA ILE A 784 33.70 8.58 2.04
C ILE A 784 34.30 7.38 2.80
N ASN A 785 34.82 7.64 4.00
CA ASN A 785 35.36 6.62 4.88
C ASN A 785 34.23 5.74 5.45
N ARG A 786 34.52 4.50 5.84
CA ARG A 786 33.56 3.66 6.59
C ARG A 786 33.14 4.34 7.90
N ASN A 787 34.09 5.01 8.55
CA ASN A 787 33.89 5.77 9.78
C ASN A 787 33.06 7.06 9.60
N SER A 788 32.53 7.36 8.41
CA SER A 788 31.49 8.37 8.22
C SER A 788 30.11 7.91 8.71
N PHE A 789 29.91 6.60 8.94
CA PHE A 789 28.67 6.02 9.47
C PHE A 789 28.97 5.16 10.68
N ILE A 790 28.62 5.66 11.87
CA ILE A 790 29.03 5.12 13.17
C ILE A 790 27.78 4.75 13.97
N GLY A 791 27.53 3.44 14.08
CA GLY A 791 26.34 2.90 14.74
C GLY A 791 25.03 3.21 13.98
N CYS A 792 25.08 3.40 12.67
CA CYS A 792 23.90 3.59 11.84
C CYS A 792 23.33 2.23 11.39
N THR A 793 22.01 2.06 11.42
CA THR A 793 21.32 0.84 10.99
C THR A 793 20.15 1.15 10.06
N THR A 794 19.80 0.21 9.18
CA THR A 794 18.61 0.24 8.34
C THR A 794 17.60 -0.85 8.73
N ILE A 795 16.33 -0.56 8.50
CA ILE A 795 15.16 -1.43 8.63
C ILE A 795 14.42 -1.36 7.29
N VAL A 796 14.26 -2.50 6.61
CA VAL A 796 13.70 -2.57 5.26
C VAL A 796 12.76 -3.75 5.09
N ASP A 797 11.75 -3.58 4.24
CA ASP A 797 10.67 -4.57 4.06
C ASP A 797 11.11 -5.80 3.26
N ASN A 798 12.14 -5.65 2.42
CA ASN A 798 12.65 -6.65 1.50
C ASN A 798 14.19 -6.55 1.33
N SER A 799 14.80 -7.56 0.69
CA SER A 799 16.26 -7.61 0.50
C SER A 799 16.80 -6.63 -0.54
N TYR A 800 16.03 -6.33 -1.59
CA TYR A 800 16.46 -5.39 -2.64
C TYR A 800 16.76 -4.00 -2.06
N GLU A 801 15.88 -3.48 -1.21
CA GLU A 801 16.09 -2.19 -0.52
C GLU A 801 17.26 -2.22 0.49
N SER A 802 17.66 -3.39 0.99
CA SER A 802 18.91 -3.56 1.76
C SER A 802 20.12 -3.45 0.83
N ASP A 803 20.10 -4.16 -0.29
CA ASP A 803 21.21 -4.25 -1.23
C ASP A 803 21.49 -2.88 -1.87
N ILE A 804 20.46 -2.12 -2.26
CA ILE A 804 20.59 -0.76 -2.78
C ILE A 804 20.64 0.33 -1.69
N SER A 805 20.86 -0.02 -0.40
CA SER A 805 20.81 0.94 0.73
C SER A 805 21.76 2.13 0.57
N VAL A 806 22.97 1.90 0.06
CA VAL A 806 23.92 2.98 -0.25
C VAL A 806 24.48 2.78 -1.65
N CYS A 807 24.27 3.76 -2.52
CA CYS A 807 24.78 3.76 -3.89
C CYS A 807 25.60 5.02 -4.20
N TYR A 808 26.37 4.98 -5.28
CA TYR A 808 27.09 6.15 -5.78
C TYR A 808 27.27 6.11 -7.30
N SER A 809 27.57 7.27 -7.90
CA SER A 809 28.11 7.38 -9.27
C SER A 809 29.41 8.18 -9.30
N ILE A 810 30.19 8.05 -10.38
CA ILE A 810 31.52 8.65 -10.51
C ILE A 810 31.64 9.42 -11.84
N GLY A 811 32.04 10.68 -11.75
CA GLY A 811 32.11 11.61 -12.86
C GLY A 811 30.72 12.06 -13.33
N ASP A 812 30.62 12.39 -14.62
CA ASP A 812 29.40 12.90 -15.25
C ASP A 812 28.60 11.83 -16.00
N ASN A 813 28.94 10.53 -15.85
CA ASN A 813 28.08 9.46 -16.33
C ASN A 813 26.97 9.20 -15.28
N ASP A 814 25.75 9.63 -15.59
CA ASP A 814 24.56 9.38 -14.76
C ASP A 814 24.04 7.92 -14.89
N ASP A 815 24.42 7.20 -15.95
CA ASP A 815 23.99 5.81 -16.20
C ASP A 815 24.88 4.77 -15.49
N GLU A 816 26.07 5.17 -14.98
CA GLU A 816 26.98 4.30 -14.23
C GLU A 816 26.79 4.46 -12.70
N ILE A 817 25.98 3.58 -12.13
CA ILE A 817 25.66 3.53 -10.71
C ILE A 817 26.21 2.26 -10.06
N PHE A 818 26.77 2.41 -8.87
CA PHE A 818 27.42 1.34 -8.10
C PHE A 818 26.78 1.22 -6.72
N ILE A 819 26.61 -0.01 -6.24
CA ILE A 819 26.26 -0.32 -4.84
C ILE A 819 27.53 -0.22 -3.97
N ASP A 820 27.41 0.31 -2.75
CA ASP A 820 28.52 0.41 -1.80
C ASP A 820 28.58 -0.81 -0.86
N GLU A 821 29.12 -1.92 -1.36
CA GLU A 821 29.31 -3.22 -0.69
C GLU A 821 30.15 -3.16 0.61
N ARG A 822 30.64 -1.99 1.03
CA ARG A 822 31.48 -1.81 2.23
C ARG A 822 30.70 -1.90 3.55
N ASN A 823 29.38 -2.14 3.50
CA ASN A 823 28.50 -2.21 4.66
C ASN A 823 28.70 -1.01 5.59
N LEU A 824 28.40 0.19 5.06
CA LEU A 824 28.50 1.47 5.75
C LEU A 824 27.38 1.64 6.79
N ILE A 825 26.19 1.13 6.48
CA ILE A 825 25.03 1.06 7.38
C ILE A 825 24.83 -0.43 7.70
N HIS A 826 24.53 -0.76 8.95
CA HIS A 826 24.16 -2.13 9.33
C HIS A 826 22.76 -2.48 8.81
N SER A 827 22.58 -3.65 8.21
CA SER A 827 21.27 -4.24 7.92
C SER A 827 21.08 -5.55 8.70
N SER A 828 19.88 -5.72 9.27
CA SER A 828 19.50 -6.94 9.99
C SER A 828 19.04 -8.02 9.01
N TRP A 829 19.45 -9.27 9.22
CA TRP A 829 18.91 -10.42 8.48
C TRP A 829 17.48 -10.79 8.94
N ASN A 830 17.09 -10.39 10.15
CA ASN A 830 15.72 -10.48 10.65
C ASN A 830 14.93 -9.24 10.23
N ARG A 831 13.68 -9.41 9.75
CA ARG A 831 12.80 -8.29 9.39
C ARG A 831 12.25 -7.60 10.64
N GLN A 832 12.99 -6.59 11.11
CA GLN A 832 12.53 -5.67 12.15
C GLN A 832 11.37 -4.81 11.62
N LYS A 833 10.44 -4.40 12.49
CA LYS A 833 9.26 -3.60 12.08
C LYS A 833 9.27 -2.14 12.57
N SER A 834 10.19 -1.76 13.46
CA SER A 834 10.20 -0.41 14.05
C SER A 834 11.57 0.00 14.58
N GLU A 835 11.81 1.32 14.60
CA GLU A 835 12.80 1.99 15.45
C GLU A 835 12.80 1.47 16.91
N GLY A 836 11.61 1.18 17.46
CA GLY A 836 11.40 0.86 18.87
C GLY A 836 11.82 -0.54 19.30
N VAL A 837 12.51 -1.29 18.44
CA VAL A 837 13.24 -2.53 18.78
C VAL A 837 14.75 -2.46 18.49
N VAL A 838 15.24 -1.31 18.02
CA VAL A 838 16.68 -0.96 18.01
C VAL A 838 17.04 -0.31 19.35
N ARG A 839 18.16 -0.67 19.96
CA ARG A 839 18.66 -0.03 21.20
C ARG A 839 20.15 0.30 21.13
N PHE A 840 20.53 1.37 21.82
CA PHE A 840 21.88 1.91 21.83
C PHE A 840 22.51 1.87 23.22
N VAL A 841 23.75 1.38 23.27
CA VAL A 841 24.66 1.50 24.42
C VAL A 841 25.88 2.29 23.96
N SER A 842 26.27 3.35 24.66
CA SER A 842 27.39 4.23 24.29
C SER A 842 27.97 4.91 25.52
N ASN A 843 29.26 5.25 25.47
CA ASN A 843 29.89 6.09 26.49
C ASN A 843 29.26 7.49 26.51
N SER A 844 29.19 8.12 27.69
CA SER A 844 28.81 9.53 27.81
C SER A 844 29.88 10.44 27.22
N ASP A 845 29.47 11.46 26.47
CA ASP A 845 30.36 12.44 25.84
C ASP A 845 29.90 13.89 26.10
N VAL A 846 30.41 14.86 25.33
CA VAL A 846 30.12 16.29 25.49
C VAL A 846 28.72 16.68 24.96
N ASN A 847 28.18 15.91 24.02
CA ASN A 847 26.81 16.06 23.51
C ASN A 847 25.81 15.26 24.39
N HIS A 848 26.23 14.13 24.97
CA HIS A 848 25.37 13.19 25.71
C HIS A 848 25.75 13.07 27.20
N THR A 849 25.39 14.08 27.99
CA THR A 849 25.47 14.02 29.46
C THR A 849 24.34 13.15 30.02
N ILE A 850 24.63 11.87 30.27
CA ILE A 850 23.65 10.88 30.74
C ILE A 850 23.21 11.16 32.19
N GLU A 851 21.97 11.64 32.38
CA GLU A 851 21.34 11.68 33.70
C GLU A 851 20.74 10.32 34.06
N SER A 852 21.09 9.76 35.21
CA SER A 852 20.62 8.44 35.68
C SER A 852 19.13 8.37 36.04
N SER A 853 18.39 9.47 35.87
CA SER A 853 16.93 9.58 36.02
C SER A 853 16.19 9.53 34.67
N MET A 854 16.87 9.67 33.54
CA MET A 854 16.26 9.69 32.21
C MET A 854 16.25 8.30 31.56
N LYS A 855 15.11 7.94 30.96
CA LYS A 855 14.95 6.70 30.19
C LYS A 855 15.96 6.67 29.03
N CYS A 856 16.83 5.67 29.01
CA CYS A 856 17.84 5.51 27.98
C CYS A 856 17.58 4.29 27.08
N GLY A 857 18.44 4.12 26.07
CA GLY A 857 18.42 3.04 25.09
C GLY A 857 17.94 3.49 23.71
N SER A 858 17.34 4.68 23.58
CA SER A 858 16.88 5.21 22.30
C SER A 858 18.05 5.75 21.46
N VAL A 859 17.76 6.07 20.20
CA VAL A 859 18.70 6.70 19.26
C VAL A 859 19.22 8.06 19.77
N TYR A 860 18.34 8.81 20.43
CA TYR A 860 18.59 10.10 21.08
C TYR A 860 19.41 9.94 22.36
N GLN A 861 18.97 9.03 23.24
CA GLN A 861 19.52 8.86 24.58
C GLN A 861 20.06 7.42 24.75
N PRO A 862 21.30 7.13 24.32
CA PRO A 862 21.91 5.82 24.55
C PRO A 862 22.11 5.56 26.06
N CYS A 863 22.13 4.29 26.46
CA CYS A 863 22.52 3.88 27.80
C CYS A 863 24.05 3.77 27.94
N ASN A 864 24.59 3.98 29.14
CA ASN A 864 26.03 3.81 29.40
C ASN A 864 26.50 2.33 29.38
N THR A 865 25.58 1.40 29.65
CA THR A 865 25.82 -0.02 29.93
C THR A 865 24.63 -0.84 29.43
N TYR A 866 24.84 -2.13 29.16
CA TYR A 866 23.74 -3.06 28.88
C TYR A 866 22.81 -3.26 30.09
N GLN A 867 23.35 -3.20 31.31
CA GLN A 867 22.57 -3.35 32.54
C GLN A 867 21.49 -2.27 32.67
N MET A 868 21.85 -0.99 32.52
CA MET A 868 20.85 0.10 32.55
C MET A 868 19.85 0.00 31.39
N LEU A 869 20.27 -0.49 30.21
CA LEU A 869 19.34 -0.72 29.10
C LEU A 869 18.28 -1.75 29.48
N ILE A 870 18.68 -2.89 30.03
CA ILE A 870 17.74 -3.95 30.42
C ILE A 870 16.83 -3.53 31.56
N GLU A 871 17.32 -2.73 32.52
CA GLU A 871 16.47 -2.15 33.57
C GLU A 871 15.34 -1.26 32.98
N TYR A 872 15.61 -0.48 31.93
CA TYR A 872 14.55 0.26 31.23
C TYR A 872 13.67 -0.61 30.34
N ILE A 873 14.21 -1.62 29.64
CA ILE A 873 13.42 -2.58 28.86
C ILE A 873 12.43 -3.33 29.75
N GLN A 874 12.85 -3.79 30.93
CA GLN A 874 11.96 -4.48 31.87
C GLN A 874 10.81 -3.60 32.38
N LEU A 875 11.00 -2.28 32.43
CA LEU A 875 9.98 -1.28 32.75
C LEU A 875 9.13 -0.84 31.55
N GLU A 876 9.54 -1.13 30.31
CA GLU A 876 8.69 -0.97 29.13
C GLU A 876 7.63 -2.08 29.08
N SER A 877 6.40 -1.71 28.73
CA SER A 877 5.37 -2.64 28.28
C SER A 877 5.69 -3.12 26.87
N GLU A 878 5.62 -4.42 26.63
CA GLU A 878 5.63 -4.98 25.27
C GLU A 878 4.33 -4.63 24.55
N SER A 879 4.44 -4.14 23.31
CA SER A 879 3.29 -3.80 22.47
C SER A 879 2.94 -4.92 21.49
N ILE A 880 1.65 -5.07 21.17
CA ILE A 880 1.11 -6.22 20.39
C ILE A 880 1.63 -6.24 18.95
N ASP A 881 1.91 -5.08 18.37
CA ASP A 881 2.56 -4.90 17.08
C ASP A 881 4.06 -5.26 17.09
N GLY A 882 4.65 -5.41 18.28
CA GLY A 882 6.06 -5.64 18.51
C GLY A 882 6.96 -4.40 18.38
N SER A 883 6.41 -3.18 18.36
CA SER A 883 7.21 -1.96 18.20
C SER A 883 7.96 -1.52 19.46
N THR A 884 7.59 -1.98 20.67
CA THR A 884 8.21 -1.55 21.94
C THR A 884 8.37 -2.69 22.95
N GLY A 885 9.19 -2.48 24.00
CA GLY A 885 9.33 -3.42 25.12
C GLY A 885 10.37 -4.52 24.96
N ARG A 886 11.12 -4.57 23.84
CA ARG A 886 12.16 -5.58 23.56
C ARG A 886 13.34 -5.04 22.74
N VAL A 887 14.36 -5.87 22.54
CA VAL A 887 15.58 -5.55 21.76
C VAL A 887 15.83 -6.61 20.68
N GLU A 888 15.72 -6.21 19.42
CA GLU A 888 16.04 -7.06 18.25
C GLU A 888 17.39 -6.68 17.61
N THR A 889 17.82 -5.41 17.76
CA THR A 889 19.16 -4.95 17.36
C THR A 889 19.76 -4.08 18.46
N LEU A 890 20.95 -4.47 18.94
CA LEU A 890 21.70 -3.83 20.01
C LEU A 890 23.00 -3.23 19.46
N ILE A 891 23.10 -1.91 19.47
CA ILE A 891 24.21 -1.15 18.88
C ILE A 891 25.10 -0.59 20.01
N PHE A 892 26.35 -1.04 20.02
CA PHE A 892 27.41 -0.53 20.88
C PHE A 892 28.21 0.56 20.17
N GLY A 893 28.28 1.74 20.80
CA GLY A 893 28.96 2.93 20.31
C GLY A 893 30.49 2.85 20.36
N GLU A 894 31.15 4.00 20.14
CA GLU A 894 32.61 4.11 20.17
C GLU A 894 33.21 4.05 21.59
N GLY A 895 34.48 3.64 21.63
CA GLY A 895 35.30 3.54 22.82
C GLY A 895 35.22 2.19 23.54
N LYS A 896 35.78 2.15 24.73
CA LYS A 896 35.71 0.99 25.63
C LYS A 896 34.38 1.04 26.40
N ILE A 897 33.49 0.07 26.21
CA ILE A 897 32.20 0.00 26.91
C ILE A 897 32.26 -1.11 27.97
N SER A 898 32.12 -0.71 29.23
CA SER A 898 32.07 -1.61 30.37
C SER A 898 30.72 -2.30 30.45
N SER A 899 30.67 -3.63 30.43
CA SER A 899 29.45 -4.37 30.75
C SER A 899 29.79 -5.55 31.67
N PRO A 900 29.28 -5.62 32.91
CA PRO A 900 29.63 -6.70 33.85
C PRO A 900 29.11 -8.07 33.38
N PHE A 901 27.95 -8.07 32.73
CA PHE A 901 27.27 -9.24 32.18
C PHE A 901 26.40 -8.78 31.00
N ILE A 902 26.05 -9.69 30.08
CA ILE A 902 25.12 -9.45 28.98
C ILE A 902 24.18 -10.66 28.93
N ASP A 903 23.05 -10.56 29.64
CA ASP A 903 22.03 -11.60 29.68
C ASP A 903 20.98 -11.37 28.59
N LEU A 904 21.22 -12.00 27.42
CA LEU A 904 20.34 -11.89 26.27
C LEU A 904 18.92 -12.43 26.52
N SER A 905 18.69 -13.25 27.55
CA SER A 905 17.32 -13.71 27.90
C SER A 905 16.42 -12.57 28.37
N LEU A 906 17.00 -11.48 28.88
CA LEU A 906 16.27 -10.32 29.40
C LEU A 906 15.87 -9.31 28.30
N ALA A 907 16.30 -9.53 27.06
CA ALA A 907 16.02 -8.67 25.92
C ALA A 907 14.62 -8.85 25.30
N ARG A 908 13.87 -9.89 25.70
CA ARG A 908 12.51 -10.22 25.20
C ARG A 908 12.42 -10.40 23.68
N SER A 909 13.46 -11.01 23.08
CA SER A 909 13.49 -11.37 21.66
C SER A 909 14.20 -12.70 21.47
N ASP A 910 13.68 -13.55 20.58
CA ASP A 910 14.29 -14.85 20.25
C ASP A 910 15.61 -14.70 19.47
N ILE A 911 15.78 -13.58 18.75
CA ILE A 911 16.99 -13.27 17.97
C ILE A 911 17.39 -11.81 18.18
N ILE A 912 18.68 -11.57 18.34
CA ILE A 912 19.24 -10.25 18.68
C ILE A 912 20.51 -10.03 17.85
N ASN A 913 20.52 -9.01 17.00
CA ASN A 913 21.74 -8.56 16.33
C ASN A 913 22.60 -7.77 17.32
N ILE A 914 23.88 -8.09 17.49
CA ILE A 914 24.82 -7.30 18.28
C ILE A 914 25.80 -6.61 17.33
N VAL A 915 25.81 -5.28 17.35
CA VAL A 915 26.51 -4.43 16.39
C VAL A 915 27.50 -3.53 17.12
N GLY A 916 28.71 -3.38 16.60
CA GLY A 916 29.68 -2.37 17.05
C GLY A 916 30.01 -1.39 15.92
N CYS A 917 30.56 -0.22 16.25
CA CYS A 917 30.99 0.78 15.28
C CYS A 917 32.23 0.35 14.45
N GLY A 918 32.97 -0.65 14.92
CA GLY A 918 34.11 -1.24 14.23
C GLY A 918 34.99 -2.05 15.19
N ASP A 919 35.75 -3.00 14.67
CA ASP A 919 36.69 -3.86 15.42
C ASP A 919 37.78 -3.06 16.16
N GLN A 920 38.12 -1.88 15.64
CA GLN A 920 39.08 -0.93 16.24
C GLN A 920 38.42 0.25 16.95
N LEU A 921 37.08 0.36 16.90
CA LEU A 921 36.33 1.51 17.43
C LEU A 921 35.46 1.16 18.65
N THR A 922 35.00 -0.08 18.77
CA THR A 922 34.13 -0.54 19.87
C THR A 922 34.78 -1.71 20.60
N GLU A 923 35.09 -1.53 21.88
CA GLU A 923 35.67 -2.58 22.73
C GLU A 923 34.75 -2.85 23.93
N ILE A 924 34.00 -3.95 23.89
CA ILE A 924 33.18 -4.39 25.01
C ILE A 924 34.06 -5.18 25.98
N TYR A 925 34.10 -4.79 27.25
CA TYR A 925 34.93 -5.45 28.26
C TYR A 925 34.17 -5.72 29.57
N PRO A 926 34.48 -6.82 30.28
CA PRO A 926 33.88 -7.10 31.58
C PRO A 926 34.29 -6.03 32.59
N GLN A 927 33.30 -5.48 33.29
CA GLN A 927 33.54 -4.53 34.37
C GLN A 927 34.38 -5.18 35.47
N GLN A 928 35.59 -4.65 35.74
CA GLN A 928 36.40 -5.10 36.87
C GLN A 928 35.80 -4.59 38.19
N SER A 929 35.69 -5.50 39.16
CA SER A 929 35.14 -5.32 40.51
C SER A 929 36.04 -4.53 41.46
#